data_AF-A0A6L3SPN0-F1
#
_entry.id   AF-A0A6L3SPN0-F1
#
_cell.length_a   1.000
_cell.length_b   1.000
_cell.length_c   1.000
_cell.angle_alpha   90.00
_cell.angle_beta   90.00
_cell.angle_gamma   90.00
#
_symmetry.space_group_name_H-M   'P 1'
#
loop_
_entity.id
_entity.type
_entity.pdbx_description
1 polymer ?
#
loop_
_entity_poly.entity_id
_entity_poly.type
_entity_poly.pdbx_seq_one_letter_code
_entity_poly.pdbx_strand_id
1 'polypeptide(L)'
;MRRVLEEVLAHEARLDLIAARNCFDARLRPGPSFFVDGHVPVWGYERENVWLAAAHANERPHRARNLRFFEGLPSDVRSRAEIARAHASVLLDLNRVPEALALLRRLRDAEESNTYVTLRLIEAMRRSGQAKAARKLLRSLPLAQMKGTPEHAMMLITQVAAEGNREDAYAAAYDLVRRHPDRPDIALGYVGLGLLRNGGPGFRMKEAGPGAFVALEGPAGTRRAFALDDGPEFFGIPVEAPGSPIARLVAGKRRGDTFEIPKMGGHPETWTIASVHGKYLQLHHRIMEEFEIRYPGVPGLSRLTMKEGDVSEALAMVRRSAEQNERTAKLYLDENMPLSMVARALGGDPVGFAQYVRTLGADVATCTGSGEERVAACATALAARGRGAVLDPYTAWVAAEMDLLPTLRSWFGTLHASEACIRMIERMIDKQRQGIGHRQMTVSWHENQFYREEIDDDFLRSQIAVLEAGRDKIVAACEIHSILVPDETSEVADKMLEMAGSSFLDAAFLARERGVPLLSDDARYRTWATAATGCRSLWLQAALMAATEAGALSAADYATAVVGLAARQHSFVSLEGDALHEICRQDDDRLHRLRAALRYIGGSGAEMTSPHGGRRISRDGLGLRWRPAPPEEEGGDGPRV
;
A
#
# COMPACT_ATOMS: atom_id res chain seq x y z
N MET A 1 -14.47 9.42 -21.41
CA MET A 1 -14.94 8.34 -20.50
C MET A 1 -14.69 6.92 -21.04
N ARG A 2 -15.42 6.39 -22.04
CA ARG A 2 -15.26 4.98 -22.51
C ARG A 2 -13.86 4.60 -23.03
N ARG A 3 -13.19 5.52 -23.73
CA ARG A 3 -11.81 5.34 -24.25
C ARG A 3 -10.74 5.40 -23.14
N VAL A 4 -10.98 6.22 -22.12
CA VAL A 4 -10.14 6.32 -20.91
C VAL A 4 -10.34 5.08 -20.01
N LEU A 5 -11.56 4.52 -19.99
CA LEU A 5 -11.91 3.27 -19.30
C LEU A 5 -11.15 2.04 -19.84
N GLU A 6 -10.92 1.98 -21.16
CA GLU A 6 -10.14 0.89 -21.77
C GLU A 6 -8.64 0.99 -21.43
N GLU A 7 -8.11 2.20 -21.26
CA GLU A 7 -6.70 2.43 -20.90
C GLU A 7 -6.40 2.13 -19.41
N VAL A 8 -7.33 2.44 -18.50
CA VAL A 8 -7.17 2.13 -17.06
C VAL A 8 -7.24 0.63 -16.80
N LEU A 9 -8.16 -0.09 -17.46
CA LEU A 9 -8.28 -1.56 -17.34
C LEU A 9 -7.09 -2.30 -17.96
N ALA A 10 -6.47 -1.74 -19.00
CA ALA A 10 -5.22 -2.27 -19.55
C ALA A 10 -4.01 -2.00 -18.64
N HIS A 11 -4.10 -1.01 -17.74
CA HIS A 11 -3.02 -0.61 -16.84
C HIS A 11 -2.93 -1.48 -15.57
N GLU A 12 -4.07 -1.94 -15.03
CA GLU A 12 -4.15 -2.86 -13.87
C GLU A 12 -3.45 -4.21 -14.12
N ALA A 13 -3.29 -4.63 -15.37
CA ALA A 13 -2.70 -5.92 -15.72
C ALA A 13 -1.15 -5.97 -15.65
N ARG A 14 -0.46 -4.91 -15.20
CA ARG A 14 1.00 -4.78 -15.43
C ARG A 14 1.89 -4.50 -14.21
N LEU A 15 1.37 -4.18 -13.04
CA LEU A 15 2.19 -3.87 -11.86
C LEU A 15 1.52 -4.34 -10.58
N ASP A 16 2.01 -5.44 -9.98
CA ASP A 16 1.89 -5.71 -8.54
C ASP A 16 2.63 -7.01 -8.13
N LEU A 17 3.93 -6.91 -7.77
CA LEU A 17 4.67 -8.04 -7.17
C LEU A 17 4.97 -7.87 -5.67
N ILE A 18 4.39 -6.84 -5.04
CA ILE A 18 4.39 -6.69 -3.56
C ILE A 18 2.94 -6.58 -3.02
N ALA A 19 1.95 -6.41 -3.90
CA ALA A 19 0.53 -6.53 -3.58
C ALA A 19 -0.05 -7.95 -3.74
N ALA A 20 0.77 -9.01 -3.63
CA ALA A 20 0.28 -10.39 -3.53
C ALA A 20 -0.58 -10.65 -2.27
N ARG A 21 -0.74 -9.65 -1.38
CA ARG A 21 -1.76 -9.64 -0.32
C ARG A 21 -3.15 -9.17 -0.80
N ASN A 22 -3.23 -8.45 -1.93
CA ASN A 22 -4.47 -7.84 -2.45
C ASN A 22 -4.89 -8.36 -3.85
N CYS A 23 -4.03 -9.08 -4.59
CA CYS A 23 -4.39 -9.64 -5.90
C CYS A 23 -5.23 -10.93 -5.86
N PHE A 24 -5.52 -11.49 -4.68
CA PHE A 24 -6.41 -12.66 -4.56
C PHE A 24 -7.90 -12.29 -4.48
N ASP A 25 -8.23 -10.99 -4.45
CA ASP A 25 -9.59 -10.46 -4.24
C ASP A 25 -10.39 -10.16 -5.53
N ALA A 26 -9.89 -10.53 -6.72
CA ALA A 26 -10.55 -10.19 -7.99
C ALA A 26 -10.92 -11.44 -8.80
N ARG A 27 -12.14 -11.95 -8.57
CA ARG A 27 -13.09 -12.48 -9.59
C ARG A 27 -14.16 -13.38 -8.97
N LEU A 28 -15.12 -12.80 -8.27
CA LEU A 28 -16.47 -13.33 -8.24
C LEU A 28 -17.43 -12.17 -8.46
N ARG A 29 -17.96 -12.05 -9.68
CA ARG A 29 -19.25 -11.35 -9.88
C ARG A 29 -20.24 -11.96 -8.89
N PRO A 30 -21.23 -11.20 -8.35
CA PRO A 30 -22.29 -11.81 -7.56
C PRO A 30 -22.89 -12.95 -8.39
N GLY A 31 -22.62 -14.19 -7.96
CA GLY A 31 -23.12 -15.37 -8.63
C GLY A 31 -24.64 -15.46 -8.46
N PRO A 32 -25.29 -16.42 -9.14
CA PRO A 32 -26.72 -16.68 -8.98
C PRO A 32 -27.15 -16.98 -7.53
N SER A 33 -26.20 -17.21 -6.62
CA SER A 33 -26.41 -17.43 -5.19
C SER A 33 -27.09 -16.28 -4.45
N PHE A 34 -26.92 -15.01 -4.86
CA PHE A 34 -27.63 -13.90 -4.18
C PHE A 34 -29.14 -13.90 -4.43
N PHE A 35 -29.61 -14.48 -5.53
CA PHE A 35 -31.05 -14.54 -5.83
C PHE A 35 -31.83 -15.49 -4.91
N VAL A 36 -31.13 -16.36 -4.18
CA VAL A 36 -31.74 -17.28 -3.22
C VAL A 36 -31.47 -16.89 -1.76
N ASP A 37 -30.74 -15.79 -1.52
CA ASP A 37 -30.57 -15.23 -0.17
C ASP A 37 -31.93 -14.82 0.42
N GLY A 38 -32.17 -15.16 1.69
CA GLY A 38 -33.47 -15.03 2.34
C GLY A 38 -34.55 -16.04 1.88
N HIS A 39 -34.27 -16.87 0.87
CA HIS A 39 -35.18 -17.90 0.36
C HIS A 39 -34.74 -19.34 0.64
N VAL A 40 -33.48 -19.54 1.05
CA VAL A 40 -32.96 -20.85 1.46
C VAL A 40 -33.31 -21.10 2.94
N PRO A 41 -34.05 -22.18 3.25
CA PRO A 41 -34.28 -22.57 4.63
C PRO A 41 -32.98 -22.87 5.37
N VAL A 42 -32.96 -22.52 6.65
CA VAL A 42 -31.78 -22.70 7.51
C VAL A 42 -31.44 -24.18 7.74
N TRP A 43 -32.43 -25.07 7.68
CA TRP A 43 -32.31 -26.51 7.91
C TRP A 43 -32.61 -27.29 6.65
N GLY A 44 -31.84 -28.36 6.38
CA GLY A 44 -32.04 -29.23 5.21
C GLY A 44 -31.46 -28.70 3.89
N TYR A 45 -30.75 -27.57 3.94
CA TYR A 45 -30.06 -26.94 2.80
C TYR A 45 -28.63 -26.55 3.20
N GLU A 46 -27.93 -27.51 3.78
CA GLU A 46 -26.60 -27.33 4.34
C GLU A 46 -25.59 -26.85 3.30
N ARG A 47 -25.69 -27.37 2.07
CA ARG A 47 -24.76 -27.07 0.98
C ARG A 47 -24.97 -25.65 0.44
N GLU A 48 -26.22 -25.25 0.31
CA GLU A 48 -26.64 -23.93 -0.15
C GLU A 48 -26.22 -22.85 0.86
N ASN A 49 -26.39 -23.12 2.16
CA ASN A 49 -25.92 -22.22 3.21
C ASN A 49 -24.39 -22.05 3.21
N VAL A 50 -23.62 -23.10 2.87
CA VAL A 50 -22.17 -22.99 2.68
C VAL A 50 -21.82 -22.12 1.47
N TRP A 51 -22.55 -22.25 0.36
CA TRP A 51 -22.36 -21.40 -0.82
C TRP A 51 -22.72 -19.94 -0.58
N LEU A 52 -23.83 -19.69 0.13
CA LEU A 52 -24.23 -18.35 0.55
C LEU A 52 -23.19 -17.73 1.49
N ALA A 53 -22.71 -18.49 2.48
CA ALA A 53 -21.65 -18.05 3.37
C ALA A 53 -20.38 -17.64 2.60
N ALA A 54 -19.96 -18.45 1.62
CA ALA A 54 -18.83 -18.12 0.76
C ALA A 54 -19.11 -16.87 -0.10
N ALA A 55 -20.31 -16.72 -0.64
CA ALA A 55 -20.71 -15.54 -1.43
C ALA A 55 -20.67 -14.27 -0.58
N HIS A 56 -21.26 -14.28 0.62
CA HIS A 56 -21.20 -13.14 1.53
C HIS A 56 -19.78 -12.82 1.99
N ALA A 57 -18.93 -13.83 2.20
CA ALA A 57 -17.55 -13.60 2.61
C ALA A 57 -16.66 -13.05 1.48
N ASN A 58 -17.02 -13.26 0.21
CA ASN A 58 -16.29 -12.79 -0.96
C ASN A 58 -16.87 -11.51 -1.58
N GLU A 59 -18.06 -11.07 -1.15
CA GLU A 59 -18.64 -9.82 -1.64
C GLU A 59 -17.78 -8.62 -1.22
N ARG A 60 -17.39 -7.79 -2.19
CA ARG A 60 -16.62 -6.56 -1.95
C ARG A 60 -17.26 -5.39 -2.70
N PRO A 61 -17.38 -4.20 -2.08
CA PRO A 61 -17.15 -3.93 -0.65
C PRO A 61 -18.09 -4.73 0.27
N HIS A 62 -17.69 -4.93 1.52
CA HIS A 62 -18.58 -5.53 2.52
C HIS A 62 -19.76 -4.60 2.79
N ARG A 63 -20.96 -5.18 2.80
CA ARG A 63 -22.23 -4.52 3.02
C ARG A 63 -22.92 -5.02 4.28
N ALA A 64 -23.90 -4.25 4.75
CA ALA A 64 -24.65 -4.59 5.96
C ALA A 64 -25.27 -5.99 5.90
N ARG A 65 -25.74 -6.45 4.73
CA ARG A 65 -26.24 -7.83 4.54
C ARG A 65 -25.21 -8.91 4.85
N ASN A 66 -23.92 -8.67 4.62
CA ASN A 66 -22.90 -9.71 4.81
C ASN A 66 -22.81 -10.14 6.27
N LEU A 67 -22.85 -9.19 7.22
CA LEU A 67 -22.92 -9.52 8.65
C LEU A 67 -24.28 -10.08 9.04
N ARG A 68 -25.38 -9.46 8.58
CA ARG A 68 -26.74 -9.90 8.93
C ARG A 68 -26.99 -11.35 8.55
N PHE A 69 -26.44 -11.82 7.43
CA PHE A 69 -26.47 -13.23 7.04
C PHE A 69 -25.91 -14.14 8.14
N PHE A 70 -24.68 -13.90 8.60
CA PHE A 70 -24.06 -14.74 9.64
C PHE A 70 -24.70 -14.57 11.01
N GLU A 71 -25.19 -13.38 11.33
CA GLU A 71 -25.86 -13.10 12.61
C GLU A 71 -27.25 -13.75 12.68
N GLY A 72 -27.92 -13.93 11.54
CA GLY A 72 -29.21 -14.60 11.42
C GLY A 72 -29.16 -16.13 11.43
N LEU A 73 -27.99 -16.75 11.20
CA LEU A 73 -27.85 -18.20 11.24
C LEU A 73 -27.88 -18.74 12.69
N PRO A 74 -28.56 -19.87 12.96
CA PRO A 74 -28.48 -20.57 14.24
C PRO A 74 -27.05 -20.93 14.61
N SER A 75 -26.78 -20.98 15.91
CA SER A 75 -25.42 -21.16 16.42
C SER A 75 -24.76 -22.45 15.93
N ASP A 76 -25.50 -23.53 15.79
CA ASP A 76 -24.99 -24.83 15.36
C ASP A 76 -24.66 -24.85 13.86
N VAL A 77 -25.51 -24.27 13.00
CA VAL A 77 -25.24 -24.09 11.56
C VAL A 77 -24.04 -23.16 11.37
N ARG A 78 -24.04 -22.00 12.04
CA ARG A 78 -22.94 -21.03 12.01
C ARG A 78 -21.62 -21.62 12.52
N SER A 79 -21.69 -22.61 13.41
CA SER A 79 -20.50 -23.25 13.98
C SER A 79 -19.79 -24.21 13.04
N ARG A 80 -20.42 -24.62 11.93
CA ARG A 80 -19.82 -25.52 10.94
C ARG A 80 -18.56 -24.92 10.33
N ALA A 81 -17.54 -25.73 10.10
CA ALA A 81 -16.20 -25.26 9.76
C ALA A 81 -16.17 -24.30 8.55
N GLU A 82 -16.88 -24.62 7.48
CA GLU A 82 -16.87 -23.83 6.24
C GLU A 82 -17.55 -22.47 6.41
N ILE A 83 -18.69 -22.44 7.12
CA ILE A 83 -19.45 -21.21 7.41
C ILE A 83 -18.70 -20.37 8.45
N ALA A 84 -18.18 -20.98 9.51
CA ALA A 84 -17.38 -20.29 10.52
C ALA A 84 -16.10 -19.68 9.91
N ARG A 85 -15.48 -20.35 8.94
CA ARG A 85 -14.32 -19.83 8.19
C ARG A 85 -14.70 -18.57 7.40
N ALA A 86 -15.83 -18.62 6.68
CA ALA A 86 -16.36 -17.49 5.94
C ALA A 86 -16.70 -16.31 6.86
N HIS A 87 -17.40 -16.59 7.97
CA HIS A 87 -17.76 -15.61 8.99
C HIS A 87 -16.53 -14.95 9.61
N ALA A 88 -15.53 -15.74 10.02
CA ALA A 88 -14.29 -15.22 10.58
C ALA A 88 -13.55 -14.30 9.60
N SER A 89 -13.64 -14.56 8.29
CA SER A 89 -13.06 -13.68 7.29
C SER A 89 -13.76 -12.33 7.24
N VAL A 90 -15.10 -12.31 7.24
CA VAL A 90 -15.88 -11.06 7.27
C VAL A 90 -15.59 -10.27 8.55
N LEU A 91 -15.61 -10.93 9.71
CA LEU A 91 -15.28 -10.30 10.99
C LEU A 91 -13.89 -9.67 10.99
N LEU A 92 -12.89 -10.36 10.44
CA LEU A 92 -11.53 -9.84 10.40
C LEU A 92 -11.37 -8.67 9.41
N ASP A 93 -12.06 -8.70 8.27
CA ASP A 93 -12.05 -7.59 7.30
C ASP A 93 -12.74 -6.34 7.85
N LEU A 94 -13.76 -6.52 8.70
CA LEU A 94 -14.46 -5.48 9.43
C LEU A 94 -13.83 -5.17 10.81
N ASN A 95 -12.63 -5.68 11.05
CA ASN A 95 -11.84 -5.44 12.26
C ASN A 95 -12.53 -5.74 13.58
N ARG A 96 -13.50 -6.66 13.55
CA ARG A 96 -14.04 -7.36 14.73
C ARG A 96 -13.05 -8.45 15.16
N VAL A 97 -11.81 -8.03 15.41
CA VAL A 97 -10.64 -8.90 15.64
C VAL A 97 -10.85 -9.87 16.80
N PRO A 98 -11.41 -9.49 17.96
CA PRO A 98 -11.64 -10.43 19.07
C PRO A 98 -12.54 -11.60 18.69
N GLU A 99 -13.61 -11.34 17.93
CA GLU A 99 -14.56 -12.35 17.48
C GLU A 99 -13.95 -13.25 16.40
N ALA A 100 -13.23 -12.64 15.44
CA ALA A 100 -12.49 -13.38 14.43
C ALA A 100 -11.44 -14.31 15.07
N LEU A 101 -10.69 -13.83 16.06
CA LEU A 101 -9.68 -14.62 16.78
C LEU A 101 -10.28 -15.85 17.45
N ALA A 102 -11.43 -15.70 18.12
CA ALA A 102 -12.09 -16.81 18.78
C ALA A 102 -12.47 -17.91 17.77
N LEU A 103 -13.05 -17.52 16.63
CA LEU A 103 -13.41 -18.46 15.57
C LEU A 103 -12.17 -19.10 14.92
N LEU A 104 -11.16 -18.31 14.58
CA LEU A 104 -9.96 -18.77 13.88
C LEU A 104 -9.12 -19.72 14.73
N ARG A 105 -9.03 -19.49 16.05
CA ARG A 105 -8.36 -20.43 16.97
C ARG A 105 -9.08 -21.78 16.98
N ARG A 106 -10.40 -21.76 17.20
CA ARG A 106 -11.22 -22.99 17.18
C ARG A 106 -11.12 -23.75 15.87
N LEU A 107 -11.15 -23.04 14.73
CA LEU A 107 -11.01 -23.64 13.41
C LEU A 107 -9.63 -24.29 13.22
N ARG A 108 -8.57 -23.63 13.71
CA ARG A 108 -7.22 -24.18 13.65
C ARG A 108 -7.04 -25.39 14.57
N ASP A 109 -7.61 -25.35 15.77
CA ASP A 109 -7.54 -26.48 16.70
C ASP A 109 -8.21 -27.73 16.12
N ALA A 110 -9.22 -27.55 15.27
CA ALA A 110 -9.87 -28.63 14.52
C ALA A 110 -9.05 -29.12 13.31
N GLU A 111 -8.35 -28.22 12.61
CA GLU A 111 -7.50 -28.58 11.47
C GLU A 111 -6.25 -27.68 11.38
N GLU A 112 -5.17 -28.09 12.05
CA GLU A 112 -3.93 -27.29 12.13
C GLU A 112 -3.24 -27.08 10.77
N SER A 113 -3.44 -28.01 9.83
CA SER A 113 -2.85 -27.98 8.50
C SER A 113 -3.49 -26.95 7.55
N ASN A 114 -4.63 -26.36 7.90
CA ASN A 114 -5.38 -25.49 7.00
C ASN A 114 -4.65 -24.15 6.78
N THR A 115 -4.14 -23.94 5.56
CA THR A 115 -3.31 -22.78 5.23
C THR A 115 -4.07 -21.46 5.29
N TYR A 116 -5.32 -21.44 4.80
CA TYR A 116 -6.16 -20.25 4.83
C TYR A 116 -6.47 -19.81 6.26
N VAL A 117 -6.96 -20.73 7.11
CA VAL A 117 -7.27 -20.44 8.51
C VAL A 117 -6.02 -19.97 9.25
N THR A 118 -4.88 -20.62 9.00
CA THR A 118 -3.61 -20.23 9.62
C THR A 118 -3.16 -18.82 9.22
N LEU A 119 -3.26 -18.46 7.94
CA LEU A 119 -2.96 -17.10 7.47
C LEU A 119 -3.83 -16.06 8.15
N ARG A 120 -5.15 -16.29 8.18
CA ARG A 120 -6.10 -15.36 8.80
C ARG A 120 -5.90 -15.26 10.30
N LEU A 121 -5.55 -16.35 10.98
CA LEU A 121 -5.22 -16.34 12.40
C LEU A 121 -3.96 -15.50 12.67
N ILE A 122 -2.91 -15.67 11.88
CA ILE A 122 -1.66 -14.89 12.01
C ILE A 122 -1.96 -13.40 11.82
N GLU A 123 -2.79 -13.05 10.83
CA GLU A 123 -3.23 -11.67 10.60
C GLU A 123 -3.99 -11.11 11.82
N ALA A 124 -4.99 -11.84 12.32
CA ALA A 124 -5.77 -11.44 13.50
C ALA A 124 -4.90 -11.30 14.76
N MET A 125 -3.92 -12.19 14.94
CA MET A 125 -2.96 -12.11 16.06
C MET A 125 -2.08 -10.86 15.95
N ARG A 126 -1.62 -10.49 14.75
CA ARG A 126 -0.88 -9.24 14.55
C ARG A 126 -1.75 -8.01 14.85
N ARG A 127 -2.98 -7.98 14.32
CA ARG A 127 -3.93 -6.86 14.55
C ARG A 127 -4.33 -6.70 16.02
N SER A 128 -4.29 -7.76 16.81
CA SER A 128 -4.58 -7.73 18.25
C SER A 128 -3.34 -7.52 19.14
N GLY A 129 -2.20 -7.12 18.58
CA GLY A 129 -0.96 -6.92 19.33
C GLY A 129 -0.25 -8.20 19.77
N GLN A 130 -0.74 -9.38 19.38
CA GLN A 130 -0.14 -10.69 19.67
C GLN A 130 0.99 -11.06 18.69
N ALA A 131 1.77 -10.08 18.24
CA ALA A 131 2.83 -10.28 17.25
C ALA A 131 3.87 -11.34 17.70
N LYS A 132 4.24 -11.37 18.99
CA LYS A 132 5.14 -12.40 19.53
C LYS A 132 4.57 -13.82 19.38
N ALA A 133 3.28 -14.00 19.66
CA ALA A 133 2.63 -15.30 19.52
C ALA A 133 2.47 -15.70 18.04
N ALA A 134 2.18 -14.74 17.15
CA ALA A 134 2.14 -15.00 15.70
C ALA A 134 3.49 -15.49 15.15
N ARG A 135 4.60 -14.89 15.62
CA ARG A 135 5.96 -15.33 15.27
C ARG A 135 6.27 -16.73 15.78
N LYS A 136 5.90 -17.02 17.04
CA LYS A 136 6.05 -18.37 17.61
C LYS A 136 5.29 -19.41 16.77
N LEU A 137 4.07 -19.07 16.36
CA LEU A 137 3.22 -19.92 15.54
C LEU A 137 3.83 -20.23 14.18
N LEU A 138 4.34 -19.21 13.48
CA LEU A 138 5.02 -19.35 12.19
C LEU A 138 6.22 -20.29 12.29
N ARG A 139 7.05 -20.15 13.34
CA ARG A 139 8.23 -20.99 13.54
C ARG A 139 7.93 -22.46 13.80
N SER A 140 6.72 -22.79 14.26
CA SER A 140 6.32 -24.16 14.58
C SER A 140 5.45 -24.82 13.49
N LEU A 141 5.25 -24.19 12.32
CA LEU A 141 4.38 -24.74 11.28
C LEU A 141 5.02 -25.95 10.57
N PRO A 142 4.32 -27.08 10.45
CA PRO A 142 4.77 -28.21 9.64
C PRO A 142 4.51 -27.94 8.15
N LEU A 143 5.46 -27.30 7.45
CA LEU A 143 5.30 -26.87 6.06
C LEU A 143 4.97 -28.00 5.08
N ALA A 144 5.46 -29.22 5.33
CA ALA A 144 5.23 -30.38 4.48
C ALA A 144 3.78 -30.91 4.51
N GLN A 145 3.01 -30.60 5.56
CA GLN A 145 1.67 -31.15 5.80
C GLN A 145 0.56 -30.12 5.55
N MET A 146 0.90 -28.97 4.97
CA MET A 146 -0.05 -27.91 4.69
C MET A 146 -1.14 -28.34 3.70
N LYS A 147 -2.40 -28.05 4.04
CA LYS A 147 -3.58 -28.28 3.21
C LYS A 147 -4.23 -26.96 2.81
N GLY A 148 -4.64 -26.89 1.55
CA GLY A 148 -5.30 -25.73 0.99
C GLY A 148 -4.75 -25.42 -0.39
N THR A 149 -4.99 -24.22 -0.86
CA THR A 149 -4.55 -23.80 -2.18
C THR A 149 -3.03 -23.51 -2.17
N PRO A 150 -2.31 -23.74 -3.29
CA PRO A 150 -0.86 -23.57 -3.32
C PRO A 150 -0.44 -22.12 -3.03
N GLU A 151 -1.28 -21.15 -3.31
CA GLU A 151 -1.00 -19.73 -3.12
C GLU A 151 -0.96 -19.39 -1.63
N HIS A 152 -1.95 -19.86 -0.86
CA HIS A 152 -1.93 -19.72 0.59
C HIS A 152 -0.72 -20.45 1.22
N ALA A 153 -0.33 -21.60 0.67
CA ALA A 153 0.88 -22.30 1.12
C ALA A 153 2.14 -21.46 0.86
N MET A 154 2.31 -20.90 -0.35
CA MET A 154 3.45 -20.04 -0.69
C MET A 154 3.49 -18.76 0.16
N MET A 155 2.32 -18.17 0.45
CA MET A 155 2.22 -17.01 1.36
C MET A 155 2.69 -17.35 2.79
N LEU A 156 2.33 -18.52 3.32
CA LEU A 156 2.81 -18.97 4.63
C LEU A 156 4.31 -19.25 4.61
N ILE A 157 4.80 -19.94 3.59
CA ILE A 157 6.23 -20.26 3.44
C ILE A 157 7.06 -18.97 3.43
N THR A 158 6.63 -17.95 2.69
CA THR A 158 7.30 -16.64 2.67
C THR A 158 7.33 -15.99 4.05
N GLN A 159 6.25 -16.07 4.82
CA GLN A 159 6.23 -15.55 6.19
C GLN A 159 7.12 -16.36 7.14
N VAL A 160 7.18 -17.67 7.01
CA VAL A 160 8.08 -18.54 7.79
C VAL A 160 9.55 -18.22 7.49
N ALA A 161 9.89 -18.02 6.22
CA ALA A 161 11.22 -17.59 5.80
C ALA A 161 11.58 -16.22 6.42
N ALA A 162 10.63 -15.28 6.48
CA ALA A 162 10.83 -13.97 7.07
C ALA A 162 11.18 -14.05 8.57
N GLU A 163 10.59 -15.00 9.29
CA GLU A 163 10.81 -15.25 10.73
C GLU A 163 12.11 -16.00 11.09
N GLY A 164 12.87 -16.43 10.07
CA GLY A 164 14.20 -17.00 10.22
C GLY A 164 14.32 -18.49 9.91
N ASN A 165 13.22 -19.23 9.73
CA ASN A 165 13.29 -20.64 9.33
C ASN A 165 13.38 -20.77 7.80
N ARG A 166 14.54 -20.41 7.26
CA ARG A 166 14.74 -20.30 5.81
C ARG A 166 14.98 -21.65 5.15
N GLU A 167 15.67 -22.58 5.79
CA GLU A 167 16.01 -23.87 5.17
C GLU A 167 14.76 -24.68 4.85
N ASP A 168 13.88 -24.86 5.83
CA ASP A 168 12.60 -25.55 5.65
C ASP A 168 11.69 -24.81 4.66
N ALA A 169 11.70 -23.48 4.70
CA ALA A 169 10.90 -22.67 3.78
C ALA A 169 11.33 -22.86 2.32
N TYR A 170 12.64 -22.91 2.03
CA TYR A 170 13.13 -23.15 0.67
C TYR A 170 12.83 -24.56 0.19
N ALA A 171 13.00 -25.56 1.06
CA ALA A 171 12.63 -26.94 0.74
C ALA A 171 11.14 -27.04 0.38
N ALA A 172 10.28 -26.49 1.25
CA ALA A 172 8.83 -26.49 1.03
C ALA A 172 8.41 -25.72 -0.23
N ALA A 173 9.04 -24.57 -0.51
CA ALA A 173 8.74 -23.77 -1.71
C ALA A 173 9.20 -24.49 -2.99
N TYR A 174 10.37 -25.13 -2.97
CA TYR A 174 10.89 -25.92 -4.08
C TYR A 174 9.93 -27.08 -4.42
N ASP A 175 9.49 -27.82 -3.40
CA ASP A 175 8.52 -28.91 -3.58
C ASP A 175 7.16 -28.41 -4.05
N LEU A 176 6.76 -27.20 -3.62
CA LEU A 176 5.52 -26.58 -4.05
C LEU A 176 5.57 -26.19 -5.54
N VAL A 177 6.66 -25.58 -6.01
CA VAL A 177 6.88 -25.29 -7.44
C VAL A 177 6.92 -26.59 -8.24
N ARG A 178 7.58 -27.63 -7.73
CA ARG A 178 7.65 -28.93 -8.40
C ARG A 178 6.28 -29.58 -8.59
N ARG A 179 5.37 -29.43 -7.61
CA ARG A 179 3.98 -29.92 -7.69
C ARG A 179 3.08 -29.05 -8.56
N HIS A 180 3.42 -27.78 -8.75
CA HIS A 180 2.63 -26.80 -9.50
C HIS A 180 3.48 -26.03 -10.52
N PRO A 181 4.12 -26.72 -11.49
CA PRO A 181 5.09 -26.11 -12.41
C PRO A 181 4.45 -25.24 -13.49
N ASP A 182 3.13 -25.24 -13.58
CA ASP A 182 2.28 -24.46 -14.49
C ASP A 182 1.73 -23.20 -13.83
N ARG A 183 2.00 -22.99 -12.53
CA ARG A 183 1.46 -21.87 -11.75
C ARG A 183 2.49 -20.73 -11.64
N PRO A 184 2.32 -19.63 -12.39
CA PRO A 184 3.31 -18.54 -12.43
C PRO A 184 3.47 -17.82 -11.08
N ASP A 185 2.37 -17.69 -10.34
CA ASP A 185 2.31 -17.09 -9.01
C ASP A 185 3.16 -17.84 -7.98
N ILE A 186 3.19 -19.17 -8.06
CA ILE A 186 4.01 -20.02 -7.20
C ILE A 186 5.48 -19.91 -7.58
N ALA A 187 5.80 -19.90 -8.88
CA ALA A 187 7.16 -19.70 -9.37
C ALA A 187 7.72 -18.31 -8.99
N LEU A 188 6.91 -17.26 -9.10
CA LEU A 188 7.27 -15.91 -8.67
C LEU A 188 7.48 -15.84 -7.15
N GLY A 189 6.60 -16.48 -6.37
CA GLY A 189 6.75 -16.57 -4.92
C GLY A 189 8.09 -17.22 -4.52
N TYR A 190 8.48 -18.29 -5.21
CA TYR A 190 9.78 -18.94 -5.00
C TYR A 190 10.96 -18.01 -5.32
N VAL A 191 10.92 -17.31 -6.45
CA VAL A 191 11.97 -16.34 -6.84
C VAL A 191 12.06 -15.20 -5.83
N GLY A 192 10.91 -14.73 -5.33
CA GLY A 192 10.80 -13.69 -4.30
C GLY A 192 11.54 -14.03 -3.01
N LEU A 193 11.57 -15.31 -2.60
CA LEU A 193 12.34 -15.76 -1.43
C LEU A 193 13.84 -15.45 -1.57
N GLY A 194 14.38 -15.56 -2.80
CA GLY A 194 15.80 -15.37 -3.13
C GLY A 194 16.22 -13.92 -3.32
N LEU A 195 15.36 -13.11 -3.96
CA LEU A 195 15.64 -11.70 -4.24
C LEU A 195 15.67 -10.84 -2.98
N LEU A 196 14.86 -11.20 -1.97
CA LEU A 196 14.70 -10.36 -0.78
C LEU A 196 15.86 -10.45 0.21
N ARG A 197 16.79 -11.43 0.18
CA ARG A 197 17.72 -11.65 1.32
C ARG A 197 19.12 -12.19 1.00
N ASN A 198 19.81 -11.64 -0.02
CA ASN A 198 21.21 -11.97 -0.37
C ASN A 198 21.51 -13.48 -0.50
N GLY A 199 20.68 -14.18 -1.29
CA GLY A 199 20.80 -15.62 -1.55
C GLY A 199 20.03 -16.50 -0.55
N GLY A 200 19.58 -17.66 -1.02
CA GLY A 200 18.87 -18.66 -0.22
C GLY A 200 19.81 -19.65 0.48
N PRO A 201 19.34 -20.31 1.56
CA PRO A 201 20.04 -21.45 2.14
C PRO A 201 20.28 -22.52 1.08
N GLY A 202 21.43 -23.20 1.16
CA GLY A 202 21.80 -24.21 0.18
C GLY A 202 22.16 -23.68 -1.21
N PHE A 203 22.08 -22.36 -1.49
CA PHE A 203 22.47 -21.83 -2.82
C PHE A 203 23.96 -22.09 -3.11
N ARG A 204 24.80 -21.92 -2.10
CA ARG A 204 26.25 -22.15 -2.18
C ARG A 204 26.58 -23.55 -1.68
N MET A 205 26.76 -24.48 -2.61
CA MET A 205 27.34 -25.80 -2.33
C MET A 205 28.68 -25.90 -3.05
N LYS A 206 29.73 -26.32 -2.34
CA LYS A 206 31.09 -26.46 -2.91
C LYS A 206 31.40 -27.89 -3.34
N GLU A 207 30.71 -28.86 -2.76
CA GLU A 207 30.88 -30.29 -2.98
C GLU A 207 29.59 -30.88 -3.53
N ALA A 208 29.72 -31.81 -4.46
CA ALA A 208 28.61 -32.56 -5.01
C ALA A 208 28.10 -33.58 -3.99
N GLY A 209 26.81 -33.56 -3.72
CA GLY A 209 26.11 -34.45 -2.79
C GLY A 209 24.60 -34.22 -2.86
N PRO A 210 23.81 -34.87 -2.00
CA PRO A 210 22.36 -34.67 -1.96
C PRO A 210 22.00 -33.18 -1.88
N GLY A 211 21.13 -32.71 -2.77
CA GLY A 211 20.74 -31.30 -2.87
C GLY A 211 21.61 -30.44 -3.79
N ALA A 212 22.72 -30.96 -4.32
CA ALA A 212 23.58 -30.24 -5.26
C ALA A 212 23.08 -30.35 -6.70
N PHE A 213 23.27 -29.29 -7.47
CA PHE A 213 23.27 -29.32 -8.93
C PHE A 213 24.72 -29.37 -9.42
N VAL A 214 25.00 -30.28 -10.34
CA VAL A 214 26.34 -30.56 -10.84
C VAL A 214 26.34 -30.42 -12.36
N ALA A 215 27.27 -29.64 -12.90
CA ALA A 215 27.57 -29.60 -14.33
C ALA A 215 28.93 -30.26 -14.58
N LEU A 216 28.97 -31.11 -15.60
CA LEU A 216 30.09 -31.93 -16.01
C LEU A 216 30.53 -31.53 -17.42
N GLU A 217 31.84 -31.56 -17.64
CA GLU A 217 32.46 -31.41 -18.95
C GLU A 217 33.28 -32.66 -19.25
N GLY A 218 32.96 -33.29 -20.38
CA GLY A 218 33.56 -34.54 -20.83
C GLY A 218 34.43 -34.35 -22.07
N PRO A 219 34.96 -35.46 -22.62
CA PRO A 219 35.77 -35.43 -23.83
C PRO A 219 35.04 -34.78 -25.01
N ALA A 220 35.79 -34.12 -25.88
CA ALA A 220 35.29 -33.40 -27.05
C ALA A 220 34.23 -32.30 -26.76
N GLY A 221 34.24 -31.72 -25.55
CA GLY A 221 33.35 -30.61 -25.18
C GLY A 221 31.92 -31.04 -24.86
N THR A 222 31.69 -32.34 -24.63
CA THR A 222 30.39 -32.85 -24.18
C THR A 222 30.04 -32.28 -22.81
N ARG A 223 28.79 -31.88 -22.61
CA ARG A 223 28.30 -31.31 -21.35
C ARG A 223 27.10 -32.09 -20.84
N ARG A 224 27.09 -32.36 -19.54
CA ARG A 224 25.95 -32.97 -18.85
C ARG A 224 25.71 -32.23 -17.54
N ALA A 225 24.46 -31.95 -17.21
CA ALA A 225 24.13 -31.31 -15.94
C ALA A 225 22.87 -31.93 -15.34
N PHE A 226 22.85 -32.09 -14.01
CA PHE A 226 21.74 -32.69 -13.28
C PHE A 226 21.73 -32.26 -11.82
N ALA A 227 20.55 -32.33 -11.20
CA ALA A 227 20.38 -32.21 -9.75
C ALA A 227 20.49 -33.58 -9.08
N LEU A 228 21.22 -33.67 -7.98
CA LEU A 228 21.29 -34.83 -7.10
C LEU A 228 20.12 -34.76 -6.11
N ASP A 229 19.00 -35.36 -6.50
CA ASP A 229 17.73 -35.29 -5.77
C ASP A 229 16.85 -36.50 -6.11
N ASP A 230 15.78 -36.71 -5.36
CA ASP A 230 14.80 -37.76 -5.67
C ASP A 230 13.70 -37.26 -6.63
N GLY A 231 13.10 -38.19 -7.38
CA GLY A 231 11.95 -37.96 -8.25
C GLY A 231 12.29 -37.61 -9.72
N PRO A 232 11.29 -37.24 -10.54
CA PRO A 232 11.48 -37.01 -11.97
C PRO A 232 12.11 -35.66 -12.30
N GLU A 233 12.60 -35.52 -13.53
CA GLU A 233 12.94 -34.23 -14.13
C GLU A 233 11.78 -33.24 -14.01
N PHE A 234 12.11 -31.98 -13.74
CA PHE A 234 11.13 -30.89 -13.67
C PHE A 234 11.80 -29.58 -14.12
N PHE A 235 11.05 -28.66 -14.74
CA PHE A 235 11.60 -27.41 -15.29
C PHE A 235 12.77 -27.57 -16.28
N GLY A 236 12.91 -28.75 -16.92
CA GLY A 236 14.07 -29.05 -17.77
C GLY A 236 15.38 -29.21 -16.98
N ILE A 237 15.29 -29.51 -15.69
CA ILE A 237 16.41 -29.83 -14.80
C ILE A 237 16.44 -31.36 -14.65
N PRO A 238 17.37 -32.07 -15.30
CA PRO A 238 17.51 -33.51 -15.12
C PRO A 238 17.80 -33.84 -13.66
N VAL A 239 17.22 -34.93 -13.15
CA VAL A 239 17.36 -35.36 -11.76
C VAL A 239 17.98 -36.75 -11.72
N GLU A 240 19.03 -36.90 -10.90
CA GLU A 240 19.71 -38.15 -10.62
C GLU A 240 19.55 -38.48 -9.13
N ALA A 241 18.98 -39.66 -8.84
CA ALA A 241 18.84 -40.12 -7.46
C ALA A 241 20.21 -40.20 -6.79
N PRO A 242 20.36 -39.82 -5.51
CA PRO A 242 21.65 -39.85 -4.80
C PRO A 242 22.36 -41.22 -4.82
N GLY A 243 21.60 -42.30 -5.00
CA GLY A 243 22.13 -43.66 -5.10
C GLY A 243 22.59 -44.11 -6.49
N SER A 244 22.42 -43.28 -7.55
CA SER A 244 22.72 -43.66 -8.93
C SER A 244 24.24 -43.82 -9.16
N PRO A 245 24.67 -44.62 -10.16
CA PRO A 245 26.10 -44.83 -10.42
C PRO A 245 26.86 -43.52 -10.66
N ILE A 246 26.28 -42.58 -11.39
CA ILE A 246 26.90 -41.28 -11.65
C ILE A 246 26.94 -40.41 -10.38
N ALA A 247 25.90 -40.45 -9.54
CA ALA A 247 25.86 -39.74 -8.27
C ALA A 247 27.01 -40.17 -7.34
N ARG A 248 27.31 -41.47 -7.27
CA ARG A 248 28.43 -42.00 -6.48
C ARG A 248 29.79 -41.56 -7.00
N LEU A 249 29.94 -41.44 -8.33
CA LEU A 249 31.19 -40.98 -8.94
C LEU A 249 31.46 -39.51 -8.65
N VAL A 250 30.42 -38.67 -8.58
CA VAL A 250 30.58 -37.23 -8.32
C VAL A 250 30.55 -36.88 -6.83
N ALA A 251 30.09 -37.77 -5.95
CA ALA A 251 29.97 -37.52 -4.51
C ALA A 251 31.28 -37.01 -3.88
N GLY A 252 31.19 -35.91 -3.13
CA GLY A 252 32.31 -35.24 -2.46
C GLY A 252 33.22 -34.42 -3.38
N LYS A 253 33.04 -34.48 -4.70
CA LYS A 253 33.88 -33.74 -5.66
C LYS A 253 33.50 -32.27 -5.76
N ARG A 254 34.49 -31.43 -6.04
CA ARG A 254 34.40 -29.98 -6.18
C ARG A 254 34.66 -29.56 -7.62
N ARG A 255 34.35 -28.29 -7.93
CA ARG A 255 34.70 -27.70 -9.23
C ARG A 255 36.19 -27.88 -9.54
N GLY A 256 36.50 -28.42 -10.71
CA GLY A 256 37.86 -28.71 -11.18
C GLY A 256 38.31 -30.15 -10.91
N ASP A 257 37.63 -30.89 -10.04
CA ASP A 257 37.97 -32.30 -9.80
C ASP A 257 37.59 -33.16 -11.01
N THR A 258 38.37 -34.21 -11.23
CA THR A 258 38.14 -35.17 -12.32
C THR A 258 37.71 -36.53 -11.80
N PHE A 259 37.08 -37.31 -12.67
CA PHE A 259 36.72 -38.71 -12.43
C PHE A 259 36.58 -39.46 -13.75
N GLU A 260 36.61 -40.78 -13.68
CA GLU A 260 36.53 -41.64 -14.85
C GLU A 260 35.17 -42.34 -14.93
N ILE A 261 34.56 -42.35 -16.11
CA ILE A 261 33.39 -43.15 -16.43
C ILE A 261 33.87 -44.38 -17.23
N PRO A 262 33.70 -45.61 -16.71
CA PRO A 262 34.06 -46.82 -17.44
C PRO A 262 33.27 -46.93 -18.75
N LYS A 263 33.95 -47.21 -19.86
CA LYS A 263 33.32 -47.54 -21.15
C LYS A 263 33.45 -49.02 -21.45
N MET A 264 32.37 -49.61 -21.98
CA MET A 264 32.43 -51.00 -22.44
C MET A 264 33.32 -51.10 -23.68
N GLY A 265 34.46 -51.80 -23.57
CA GLY A 265 35.36 -52.06 -24.69
C GLY A 265 36.34 -50.94 -25.07
N GLY A 266 36.57 -49.94 -24.22
CA GLY A 266 37.52 -48.85 -24.47
C GLY A 266 38.15 -48.29 -23.18
N HIS A 267 39.06 -47.32 -23.33
CA HIS A 267 39.63 -46.60 -22.18
C HIS A 267 38.54 -45.79 -21.45
N PRO A 268 38.60 -45.69 -20.11
CA PRO A 268 37.67 -44.85 -19.34
C PRO A 268 37.69 -43.41 -19.84
N GLU A 269 36.53 -42.76 -19.85
CA GLU A 269 36.46 -41.34 -20.18
C GLU A 269 36.69 -40.49 -18.95
N THR A 270 37.63 -39.56 -19.02
CA THR A 270 37.85 -38.57 -17.97
C THR A 270 36.85 -37.42 -18.11
N TRP A 271 36.13 -37.14 -17.04
CA TRP A 271 35.19 -36.03 -16.90
C TRP A 271 35.66 -35.07 -15.82
N THR A 272 35.35 -33.80 -15.97
CA THR A 272 35.68 -32.72 -15.02
C THR A 272 34.40 -32.10 -14.48
N ILE A 273 34.37 -31.81 -13.18
CA ILE A 273 33.30 -31.03 -12.56
C ILE A 273 33.44 -29.56 -12.98
N ALA A 274 32.58 -29.08 -13.88
CA ALA A 274 32.60 -27.71 -14.39
C ALA A 274 32.03 -26.72 -13.36
N SER A 275 30.95 -27.10 -12.66
CA SER A 275 30.37 -26.31 -11.57
C SER A 275 29.60 -27.18 -10.58
N VAL A 276 29.53 -26.68 -9.33
CA VAL A 276 28.68 -27.22 -8.27
C VAL A 276 28.00 -26.04 -7.58
N HIS A 277 26.69 -26.14 -7.37
CA HIS A 277 25.92 -25.22 -6.54
C HIS A 277 24.63 -25.91 -6.06
N GLY A 278 23.77 -25.23 -5.31
CA GLY A 278 22.53 -25.83 -4.83
C GLY A 278 21.49 -26.05 -5.92
N LYS A 279 20.66 -27.09 -5.76
CA LYS A 279 19.45 -27.32 -6.57
C LYS A 279 18.46 -26.15 -6.48
N TYR A 280 18.39 -25.50 -5.33
CA TYR A 280 17.53 -24.34 -5.12
C TYR A 280 17.94 -23.13 -5.97
N LEU A 281 19.26 -22.89 -6.08
CA LEU A 281 19.80 -21.86 -6.95
C LEU A 281 19.56 -22.20 -8.42
N GLN A 282 19.70 -23.48 -8.81
CA GLN A 282 19.42 -23.89 -10.18
C GLN A 282 17.98 -23.60 -10.58
N LEU A 283 17.01 -23.94 -9.73
CA LEU A 283 15.60 -23.64 -10.01
C LEU A 283 15.36 -22.12 -10.11
N HIS A 284 16.03 -21.33 -9.26
CA HIS A 284 15.92 -19.86 -9.29
C HIS A 284 16.39 -19.30 -10.65
N HIS A 285 17.57 -19.68 -11.11
CA HIS A 285 18.07 -19.30 -12.43
C HIS A 285 17.13 -19.75 -13.55
N ARG A 286 16.66 -20.99 -13.49
CA ARG A 286 15.78 -21.55 -14.51
C ARG A 286 14.47 -20.79 -14.63
N ILE A 287 13.84 -20.45 -13.50
CA ILE A 287 12.61 -19.65 -13.50
C ILE A 287 12.90 -18.25 -14.06
N MET A 288 13.97 -17.57 -13.62
CA MET A 288 14.29 -16.22 -14.12
C MET A 288 14.59 -16.19 -15.63
N GLU A 289 15.30 -17.20 -16.14
CA GLU A 289 15.69 -17.29 -17.55
C GLU A 289 14.51 -17.60 -18.48
N GLU A 290 13.56 -18.41 -18.02
CA GLU A 290 12.47 -18.95 -18.83
C GLU A 290 11.08 -18.39 -18.46
N PHE A 291 10.97 -17.46 -17.51
CA PHE A 291 9.67 -17.01 -16.98
C PHE A 291 8.71 -16.56 -18.09
N GLU A 292 9.14 -15.64 -18.95
CA GLU A 292 8.32 -15.08 -20.04
C GLU A 292 8.01 -16.12 -21.12
N ILE A 293 8.88 -17.11 -21.30
CA ILE A 293 8.71 -18.21 -22.27
C ILE A 293 7.69 -19.21 -21.74
N ARG A 294 7.79 -19.56 -20.46
CA ARG A 294 6.95 -20.57 -19.80
C ARG A 294 5.58 -20.01 -19.42
N TYR A 295 5.49 -18.72 -19.12
CA TYR A 295 4.25 -18.03 -18.74
C TYR A 295 4.00 -16.79 -19.62
N PRO A 296 3.69 -16.98 -20.92
CA PRO A 296 3.50 -15.86 -21.84
C PRO A 296 2.40 -14.90 -21.38
N GLY A 297 2.69 -13.60 -21.39
CA GLY A 297 1.74 -12.54 -21.05
C GLY A 297 1.47 -12.38 -19.55
N VAL A 298 2.11 -13.15 -18.68
CA VAL A 298 2.00 -12.97 -17.23
C VAL A 298 3.02 -11.92 -16.77
N PRO A 299 2.58 -10.81 -16.13
CA PRO A 299 3.50 -9.84 -15.56
C PRO A 299 4.27 -10.46 -14.37
N GLY A 300 5.53 -10.06 -14.17
CA GLY A 300 6.24 -10.39 -12.93
C GLY A 300 7.76 -10.35 -13.04
N LEU A 301 8.33 -11.15 -13.94
CA LEU A 301 9.75 -11.14 -14.25
C LEU A 301 9.93 -10.80 -15.73
N SER A 302 10.80 -9.83 -16.02
CA SER A 302 11.23 -9.53 -17.37
C SER A 302 12.70 -9.78 -17.54
N ARG A 303 13.07 -10.45 -18.63
CA ARG A 303 14.46 -10.74 -18.94
C ARG A 303 15.13 -9.48 -19.47
N LEU A 304 16.14 -8.99 -18.75
CA LEU A 304 17.05 -7.94 -19.22
C LEU A 304 18.34 -8.60 -19.70
N THR A 305 18.66 -8.45 -20.99
CA THR A 305 19.92 -8.98 -21.53
C THR A 305 20.96 -7.88 -21.50
N MET A 306 21.64 -7.76 -20.36
CA MET A 306 22.70 -6.76 -20.20
C MET A 306 23.99 -7.29 -20.83
N LYS A 307 24.57 -6.53 -21.77
CA LYS A 307 25.98 -6.75 -22.16
C LYS A 307 26.87 -6.23 -21.04
N GLU A 308 28.04 -6.86 -20.85
CA GLU A 308 28.96 -6.52 -19.77
C GLU A 308 29.33 -5.01 -19.82
N GLY A 309 29.00 -4.27 -18.75
CA GLY A 309 29.21 -2.82 -18.66
C GLY A 309 28.14 -1.92 -19.28
N ASP A 310 27.13 -2.46 -19.98
CA ASP A 310 26.06 -1.69 -20.60
C ASP A 310 24.77 -1.72 -19.76
N VAL A 311 24.50 -0.61 -19.06
CA VAL A 311 23.29 -0.42 -18.26
C VAL A 311 22.17 0.29 -19.03
N SER A 312 22.34 0.53 -20.33
CA SER A 312 21.42 1.37 -21.12
C SER A 312 20.00 0.82 -21.17
N GLU A 313 19.82 -0.51 -21.25
CA GLU A 313 18.48 -1.12 -21.25
C GLU A 313 17.75 -0.93 -19.92
N ALA A 314 18.47 -1.06 -18.80
CA ALA A 314 17.91 -0.83 -17.47
C ALA A 314 17.54 0.65 -17.28
N LEU A 315 18.41 1.58 -17.68
CA LEU A 315 18.12 3.01 -17.67
C LEU A 315 16.94 3.38 -18.59
N ALA A 316 16.84 2.76 -19.77
CA ALA A 316 15.71 2.95 -20.67
C ALA A 316 14.40 2.43 -20.07
N MET A 317 14.44 1.34 -19.29
CA MET A 317 13.28 0.84 -18.55
C MET A 317 12.86 1.82 -17.43
N VAL A 318 13.82 2.33 -16.65
CA VAL A 318 13.56 3.36 -15.63
C VAL A 318 12.92 4.59 -16.27
N ARG A 319 13.46 5.06 -17.40
CA ARG A 319 12.91 6.19 -18.15
C ARG A 319 11.50 5.92 -18.64
N ARG A 320 11.23 4.77 -19.29
CA ARG A 320 9.88 4.40 -19.74
C ARG A 320 8.88 4.33 -18.59
N SER A 321 9.31 3.80 -17.44
CA SER A 321 8.48 3.76 -16.23
C SER A 321 8.19 5.16 -15.71
N ALA A 322 9.18 6.05 -15.66
CA ALA A 322 9.00 7.42 -15.23
C ALA A 322 8.06 8.21 -16.17
N GLU A 323 8.26 8.10 -17.48
CA GLU A 323 7.40 8.72 -18.49
C GLU A 323 5.95 8.19 -18.40
N GLN A 324 5.77 6.89 -18.12
CA GLN A 324 4.45 6.30 -17.92
C GLN A 324 3.78 6.79 -16.63
N ASN A 325 4.55 6.90 -15.54
CA ASN A 325 4.04 7.41 -14.27
C ASN A 325 3.60 8.88 -14.40
N GLU A 326 4.38 9.69 -15.12
CA GLU A 326 4.04 11.09 -15.39
C GLU A 326 2.77 11.21 -16.25
N ARG A 327 2.62 10.37 -17.29
CA ARG A 327 1.37 10.31 -18.09
C ARG A 327 0.16 9.94 -17.23
N THR A 328 0.33 9.01 -16.30
CA THR A 328 -0.75 8.61 -15.39
C THR A 328 -1.07 9.72 -14.39
N ALA A 329 -0.07 10.46 -13.92
CA ALA A 329 -0.27 11.64 -13.08
C ALA A 329 -1.05 12.76 -13.80
N LYS A 330 -0.99 12.85 -15.14
CA LYS A 330 -1.84 13.76 -15.92
C LYS A 330 -3.33 13.45 -15.82
N LEU A 331 -3.73 12.21 -15.49
CA LEU A 331 -5.14 11.91 -15.19
C LEU A 331 -5.66 12.68 -13.98
N TYR A 332 -4.78 12.92 -13.00
CA TYR A 332 -5.09 13.85 -11.93
C TYR A 332 -5.20 15.25 -12.55
N LEU A 333 -4.09 15.79 -13.06
CA LEU A 333 -3.98 17.20 -13.47
C LEU A 333 -5.04 17.64 -14.49
N ASP A 334 -5.27 16.86 -15.55
CA ASP A 334 -6.04 17.26 -16.72
C ASP A 334 -7.48 16.70 -16.72
N GLU A 335 -7.68 15.48 -16.19
CA GLU A 335 -8.96 14.76 -16.25
C GLU A 335 -9.78 14.85 -14.94
N ASN A 336 -9.34 15.66 -13.98
CA ASN A 336 -10.02 15.88 -12.69
C ASN A 336 -10.29 14.60 -11.88
N MET A 337 -9.39 13.63 -11.96
CA MET A 337 -9.50 12.38 -11.20
C MET A 337 -9.04 12.58 -9.73
N PRO A 338 -9.68 11.95 -8.73
CA PRO A 338 -9.25 12.01 -7.33
C PRO A 338 -7.84 11.47 -7.09
N LEU A 339 -7.12 12.03 -6.11
CA LEU A 339 -5.77 11.61 -5.70
C LEU A 339 -5.71 10.12 -5.41
N SER A 340 -6.66 9.62 -4.61
CA SER A 340 -6.68 8.21 -4.18
C SER A 340 -6.88 7.24 -5.35
N MET A 341 -7.60 7.65 -6.39
CA MET A 341 -7.84 6.83 -7.58
C MET A 341 -6.58 6.75 -8.46
N VAL A 342 -5.92 7.88 -8.70
CA VAL A 342 -4.67 7.91 -9.50
C VAL A 342 -3.52 7.25 -8.73
N ALA A 343 -3.44 7.48 -7.42
CA ALA A 343 -2.48 6.81 -6.55
C ALA A 343 -2.61 5.29 -6.63
N ARG A 344 -3.84 4.77 -6.59
CA ARG A 344 -4.12 3.33 -6.73
C ARG A 344 -3.64 2.80 -8.08
N ALA A 345 -3.91 3.51 -9.18
CA ALA A 345 -3.44 3.10 -10.51
C ALA A 345 -1.90 3.02 -10.62
N LEU A 346 -1.19 3.82 -9.81
CA LEU A 346 0.27 3.82 -9.69
C LEU A 346 0.81 2.82 -8.65
N GLY A 347 -0.05 2.02 -8.00
CA GLY A 347 0.34 1.10 -6.92
C GLY A 347 0.76 1.80 -5.62
N GLY A 348 0.31 3.04 -5.43
CA GLY A 348 0.64 3.90 -4.29
C GLY A 348 -0.55 4.26 -3.41
N ASP A 349 -0.36 5.29 -2.60
CA ASP A 349 -1.34 5.86 -1.69
C ASP A 349 -1.49 7.37 -1.94
N PRO A 350 -2.63 7.99 -1.57
CA PRO A 350 -2.88 9.40 -1.84
C PRO A 350 -1.86 10.35 -1.21
N VAL A 351 -1.23 9.99 -0.08
CA VAL A 351 -0.20 10.81 0.58
C VAL A 351 1.07 10.84 -0.25
N GLY A 352 1.58 9.67 -0.63
CA GLY A 352 2.73 9.53 -1.50
C GLY A 352 2.50 10.13 -2.89
N PHE A 353 1.30 9.96 -3.45
CA PHE A 353 0.96 10.55 -4.74
C PHE A 353 0.88 12.09 -4.67
N ALA A 354 0.30 12.66 -3.60
CA ALA A 354 0.33 14.11 -3.39
C ALA A 354 1.76 14.65 -3.23
N GLN A 355 2.68 13.88 -2.65
CA GLN A 355 4.11 14.22 -2.68
C GLN A 355 4.68 14.19 -4.09
N TYR A 356 4.35 13.16 -4.88
CA TYR A 356 4.80 13.07 -6.27
C TYR A 356 4.27 14.22 -7.14
N VAL A 357 3.00 14.59 -7.02
CA VAL A 357 2.42 15.78 -7.71
C VAL A 357 3.23 17.04 -7.43
N ARG A 358 3.64 17.26 -6.18
CA ARG A 358 4.49 18.38 -5.78
C ARG A 358 5.88 18.34 -6.42
N THR A 359 6.48 17.15 -6.54
CA THR A 359 7.79 17.00 -7.22
C THR A 359 7.72 17.32 -8.71
N LEU A 360 6.55 17.15 -9.34
CA LEU A 360 6.29 17.57 -10.73
C LEU A 360 6.05 19.09 -10.86
N GLY A 361 6.13 19.84 -9.76
CA GLY A 361 5.85 21.28 -9.72
C GLY A 361 4.36 21.64 -9.81
N ALA A 362 3.47 20.66 -9.68
CA ALA A 362 2.03 20.86 -9.74
C ALA A 362 1.40 20.98 -8.34
N ASP A 363 0.20 21.55 -8.30
CA ASP A 363 -0.53 21.80 -7.05
C ASP A 363 -1.60 20.73 -6.77
N VAL A 364 -1.93 20.53 -5.50
CA VAL A 364 -3.04 19.68 -5.06
C VAL A 364 -4.34 20.47 -5.15
N ALA A 365 -5.26 20.02 -6.01
CA ALA A 365 -6.57 20.63 -6.21
C ALA A 365 -7.42 20.59 -4.93
N THR A 366 -7.54 21.73 -4.26
CA THR A 366 -8.15 21.83 -2.91
C THR A 366 -9.49 22.53 -2.89
N CYS A 367 -9.72 23.50 -3.78
CA CYS A 367 -11.03 24.08 -4.06
C CYS A 367 -11.00 24.71 -5.46
N THR A 368 -12.13 25.28 -5.89
CA THR A 368 -12.27 25.99 -7.16
C THR A 368 -11.76 27.44 -7.10
N GLY A 369 -11.46 27.95 -5.90
CA GLY A 369 -11.04 29.33 -5.67
C GLY A 369 -12.17 30.36 -5.70
N SER A 370 -13.45 29.93 -5.80
CA SER A 370 -14.59 30.85 -5.79
C SER A 370 -14.99 31.28 -4.37
N GLY A 371 -15.38 32.56 -4.23
CA GLY A 371 -15.89 33.08 -2.96
C GLY A 371 -17.17 32.40 -2.48
N GLU A 372 -18.04 32.00 -3.42
CA GLU A 372 -19.28 31.28 -3.12
C GLU A 372 -19.01 29.90 -2.51
N GLU A 373 -18.08 29.12 -3.08
CA GLU A 373 -17.68 27.82 -2.52
C GLU A 373 -17.13 28.00 -1.11
N ARG A 374 -16.30 29.02 -0.89
CA ARG A 374 -15.73 29.30 0.44
C ARG A 374 -16.80 29.68 1.46
N VAL A 375 -17.71 30.59 1.14
CA VAL A 375 -18.80 30.97 2.04
C VAL A 375 -19.65 29.76 2.41
N ALA A 376 -19.99 28.91 1.43
CA ALA A 376 -20.74 27.67 1.68
C ALA A 376 -19.96 26.67 2.56
N ALA A 377 -18.65 26.55 2.37
CA ALA A 377 -17.79 25.68 3.17
C ALA A 377 -17.64 26.20 4.61
N CYS A 378 -17.42 27.50 4.81
CA CYS A 378 -17.38 28.13 6.14
C CYS A 378 -18.73 27.98 6.87
N ALA A 379 -19.85 28.18 6.17
CA ALA A 379 -21.18 27.96 6.74
C ALA A 379 -21.39 26.49 7.15
N THR A 380 -20.89 25.54 6.36
CA THR A 380 -20.92 24.10 6.70
C THR A 380 -20.05 23.81 7.93
N ALA A 381 -18.86 24.40 8.02
CA ALA A 381 -17.97 24.26 9.16
C ALA A 381 -18.57 24.84 10.45
N LEU A 382 -19.19 26.03 10.35
CA LEU A 382 -19.90 26.67 11.46
C LEU A 382 -21.09 25.84 11.91
N ALA A 383 -21.88 25.32 10.97
CA ALA A 383 -22.98 24.43 11.29
C ALA A 383 -22.47 23.21 12.06
N ALA A 384 -21.40 22.56 11.60
CA ALA A 384 -20.88 21.33 12.22
C ALA A 384 -20.12 21.53 13.54
N ARG A 385 -19.97 22.77 14.04
CA ARG A 385 -19.32 23.05 15.32
C ARG A 385 -19.92 22.20 16.46
N GLY A 386 -19.07 21.46 17.17
CA GLY A 386 -19.46 20.56 18.25
C GLY A 386 -20.27 19.31 17.84
N ARG A 387 -20.55 19.08 16.55
CA ARG A 387 -21.32 17.91 16.07
C ARG A 387 -20.45 16.79 15.51
N GLY A 388 -19.27 17.13 15.04
CA GLY A 388 -18.27 16.22 14.51
C GLY A 388 -17.93 16.44 13.04
N ALA A 389 -16.94 15.71 12.57
CA ALA A 389 -16.45 15.74 11.19
C ALA A 389 -15.74 14.43 10.83
N VAL A 390 -15.83 14.01 9.57
CA VAL A 390 -15.10 12.84 9.05
C VAL A 390 -13.92 13.31 8.21
N LEU A 391 -12.74 12.74 8.41
CA LEU A 391 -11.56 13.02 7.60
C LEU A 391 -11.33 11.88 6.60
N ASP A 392 -11.05 12.23 5.34
CA ASP A 392 -10.52 11.27 4.38
C ASP A 392 -9.04 10.93 4.67
N PRO A 393 -8.46 9.88 4.08
CA PRO A 393 -7.10 9.47 4.38
C PRO A 393 -6.04 10.54 4.12
N TYR A 394 -6.20 11.34 3.06
CA TYR A 394 -5.25 12.39 2.73
C TYR A 394 -5.32 13.54 3.74
N THR A 395 -6.51 14.07 4.02
CA THR A 395 -6.66 15.17 5.00
C THR A 395 -6.37 14.75 6.42
N ALA A 396 -6.66 13.51 6.82
CA ALA A 396 -6.25 12.99 8.13
C ALA A 396 -4.73 13.04 8.29
N TRP A 397 -3.98 12.65 7.23
CA TRP A 397 -2.52 12.73 7.24
C TRP A 397 -2.02 14.17 7.29
N VAL A 398 -2.54 15.06 6.44
CA VAL A 398 -2.16 16.48 6.42
C VAL A 398 -2.42 17.13 7.79
N ALA A 399 -3.58 16.89 8.39
CA ALA A 399 -3.92 17.42 9.70
C ALA A 399 -3.01 16.88 10.82
N ALA A 400 -2.59 15.61 10.75
CA ALA A 400 -1.65 15.03 11.71
C ALA A 400 -0.23 15.57 11.56
N GLU A 401 0.22 15.76 10.32
CA GLU A 401 1.54 16.30 9.98
C GLU A 401 1.65 17.78 10.35
N MET A 402 0.55 18.54 10.28
CA MET A 402 0.46 19.95 10.65
C MET A 402 0.05 20.20 12.11
N ASP A 403 -0.14 19.16 12.92
CA ASP A 403 -0.62 19.27 14.30
C ASP A 403 -1.98 20.01 14.43
N LEU A 404 -2.84 19.90 13.42
CA LEU A 404 -4.16 20.53 13.39
C LEU A 404 -5.26 19.69 14.06
N LEU A 405 -5.03 18.39 14.28
CA LEU A 405 -6.03 17.49 14.86
C LEU A 405 -6.60 17.99 16.21
N PRO A 406 -5.80 18.51 17.17
CA PRO A 406 -6.34 19.06 18.41
C PRO A 406 -7.28 20.25 18.18
N THR A 407 -6.90 21.16 17.28
CA THR A 407 -7.71 22.33 16.89
C THR A 407 -9.03 21.90 16.25
N LEU A 408 -8.97 20.98 15.30
CA LEU A 408 -10.16 20.45 14.64
C LEU A 408 -11.08 19.73 15.63
N ARG A 409 -10.51 18.98 16.58
CA ARG A 409 -11.27 18.32 17.64
C ARG A 409 -11.93 19.32 18.58
N SER A 410 -11.23 20.39 18.97
CA SER A 410 -11.79 21.49 19.77
C SER A 410 -12.97 22.15 19.05
N TRP A 411 -12.87 22.33 17.73
CA TRP A 411 -13.91 22.96 16.92
C TRP A 411 -15.12 22.05 16.65
N PHE A 412 -14.87 20.85 16.11
CA PHE A 412 -15.93 19.92 15.69
C PHE A 412 -16.44 19.03 16.83
N GLY A 413 -15.72 18.91 17.95
CA GLY A 413 -16.02 17.94 19.00
C GLY A 413 -15.40 16.58 18.69
N THR A 414 -16.12 15.72 17.98
CA THR A 414 -15.64 14.38 17.62
C THR A 414 -15.12 14.34 16.19
N LEU A 415 -13.89 13.87 16.02
CA LEU A 415 -13.35 13.56 14.69
C LEU A 415 -13.50 12.07 14.41
N HIS A 416 -13.82 11.74 13.17
CA HIS A 416 -14.01 10.37 12.72
C HIS A 416 -13.09 10.08 11.53
N ALA A 417 -12.56 8.86 11.46
CA ALA A 417 -11.83 8.38 10.28
C ALA A 417 -12.20 6.92 10.00
N SER A 418 -12.09 6.51 8.74
CA SER A 418 -12.28 5.10 8.39
C SER A 418 -11.04 4.28 8.77
N GLU A 419 -11.22 3.01 9.07
CA GLU A 419 -10.10 2.09 9.29
C GLU A 419 -9.20 1.96 8.05
N ALA A 420 -9.75 2.15 6.85
CA ALA A 420 -8.97 2.19 5.62
C ALA A 420 -7.88 3.27 5.64
N CYS A 421 -8.11 4.39 6.34
CA CYS A 421 -7.08 5.42 6.58
C CYS A 421 -5.90 4.86 7.39
N ILE A 422 -6.16 4.17 8.50
CA ILE A 422 -5.10 3.58 9.34
C ILE A 422 -4.38 2.47 8.57
N ARG A 423 -5.13 1.59 7.90
CA ARG A 423 -4.55 0.51 7.08
C ARG A 423 -3.68 1.03 5.93
N MET A 424 -3.97 2.21 5.38
CA MET A 424 -3.12 2.84 4.38
C MET A 424 -1.73 3.14 4.97
N ILE A 425 -1.69 3.79 6.14
CA ILE A 425 -0.43 4.15 6.81
C ILE A 425 0.33 2.88 7.25
N GLU A 426 -0.36 1.86 7.75
CA GLU A 426 0.25 0.57 8.07
C GLU A 426 0.90 -0.11 6.86
N ARG A 427 0.27 -0.05 5.67
CA ARG A 427 0.89 -0.55 4.43
C ARG A 427 2.15 0.22 4.07
N MET A 428 2.16 1.54 4.27
CA MET A 428 3.35 2.37 4.05
C MET A 428 4.47 1.95 5.01
N ILE A 429 4.16 1.75 6.30
CA ILE A 429 5.13 1.29 7.31
C ILE A 429 5.68 -0.10 6.94
N ASP A 430 4.81 -1.04 6.59
CA ASP A 430 5.21 -2.40 6.24
C ASP A 430 6.11 -2.41 4.99
N LYS A 431 5.82 -1.56 3.99
CA LYS A 431 6.66 -1.38 2.79
C LYS A 431 8.07 -0.90 3.16
N GLN A 432 8.21 0.07 4.07
CA GLN A 432 9.53 0.54 4.51
C GLN A 432 10.27 -0.52 5.35
N ARG A 433 9.55 -1.23 6.24
CA ARG A 433 10.14 -2.30 7.06
C ARG A 433 10.72 -3.44 6.22
N GLN A 434 10.12 -3.75 5.07
CA GLN A 434 10.66 -4.74 4.14
C GLN A 434 12.02 -4.34 3.56
N GLY A 435 12.38 -3.04 3.58
CA GLY A 435 13.67 -2.57 3.12
C GLY A 435 14.80 -2.63 4.15
N ILE A 436 14.50 -2.77 5.44
CA ILE A 436 15.53 -2.76 6.51
C ILE A 436 16.44 -3.99 6.39
N GLY A 437 17.75 -3.76 6.53
CA GLY A 437 18.79 -4.79 6.41
C GLY A 437 19.20 -5.03 4.97
N HIS A 438 18.76 -4.17 4.04
CA HIS A 438 19.06 -4.26 2.62
C HIS A 438 19.71 -2.96 2.15
N ARG A 439 20.84 -3.10 1.46
CA ARG A 439 21.46 -1.96 0.78
C ARG A 439 20.63 -1.68 -0.47
N GLN A 440 19.82 -0.63 -0.42
CA GLN A 440 18.91 -0.27 -1.50
C GLN A 440 19.50 0.89 -2.29
N MET A 441 19.31 0.83 -3.60
CA MET A 441 19.66 1.91 -4.51
C MET A 441 18.44 2.17 -5.37
N THR A 442 17.92 3.38 -5.30
CA THR A 442 16.85 3.84 -6.18
C THR A 442 17.47 4.65 -7.30
N VAL A 443 17.17 4.26 -8.55
CA VAL A 443 17.48 5.07 -9.72
C VAL A 443 16.17 5.68 -10.20
N SER A 444 16.10 7.01 -10.19
CA SER A 444 14.95 7.77 -10.68
C SER A 444 15.32 8.56 -11.93
N TRP A 445 14.32 8.87 -12.75
CA TRP A 445 14.46 9.73 -13.92
C TRP A 445 13.53 10.93 -13.73
N HIS A 446 14.11 12.13 -13.72
CA HIS A 446 13.38 13.39 -13.63
C HIS A 446 14.18 14.48 -14.36
N GLU A 447 13.54 15.51 -14.91
CA GLU A 447 14.23 16.63 -15.57
C GLU A 447 15.29 16.22 -16.62
N ASN A 448 15.01 15.16 -17.38
CA ASN A 448 15.93 14.57 -18.36
C ASN A 448 17.27 14.07 -17.79
N GLN A 449 17.33 13.77 -16.49
CA GLN A 449 18.53 13.25 -15.82
C GLN A 449 18.21 12.04 -14.96
N PHE A 450 19.20 11.14 -14.81
CA PHE A 450 19.12 10.02 -13.88
C PHE A 450 19.68 10.43 -12.52
N TYR A 451 18.91 10.20 -11.47
CA TYR A 451 19.35 10.39 -10.09
C TYR A 451 19.51 9.04 -9.42
N ARG A 452 20.58 8.90 -8.63
CA ARG A 452 20.86 7.70 -7.85
C ARG A 452 20.85 8.09 -6.38
N GLU A 453 20.00 7.43 -5.62
CA GLU A 453 19.93 7.57 -4.17
C GLU A 453 20.22 6.22 -3.52
N GLU A 454 21.22 6.19 -2.62
CA GLU A 454 21.42 5.06 -1.73
C GLU A 454 20.48 5.25 -0.53
N ILE A 455 19.64 4.25 -0.29
CA ILE A 455 18.75 4.20 0.85
C ILE A 455 19.41 3.27 1.88
N ASP A 456 19.69 3.83 3.05
CA ASP A 456 20.22 3.09 4.19
C ASP A 456 19.14 2.79 5.24
N ASP A 457 19.50 1.93 6.18
CA ASP A 457 18.60 1.50 7.25
C ASP A 457 18.17 2.64 8.17
N ASP A 458 19.00 3.66 8.35
CA ASP A 458 18.71 4.78 9.26
C ASP A 458 17.69 5.73 8.64
N PHE A 459 17.78 5.97 7.33
CA PHE A 459 16.74 6.65 6.56
C PHE A 459 15.41 5.89 6.60
N LEU A 460 15.42 4.57 6.38
CA LEU A 460 14.19 3.77 6.46
C LEU A 460 13.56 3.82 7.86
N ARG A 461 14.38 3.73 8.92
CA ARG A 461 13.92 3.85 10.31
C ARG A 461 13.32 5.22 10.61
N SER A 462 13.92 6.31 10.10
CA SER A 462 13.37 7.65 10.31
C SER A 462 12.01 7.81 9.60
N GLN A 463 11.88 7.31 8.38
CA GLN A 463 10.61 7.31 7.65
C GLN A 463 9.52 6.48 8.36
N ILE A 464 9.88 5.31 8.90
CA ILE A 464 8.96 4.50 9.71
C ILE A 464 8.52 5.26 10.96
N ALA A 465 9.43 5.92 11.66
CA ALA A 465 9.09 6.69 12.86
C ALA A 465 8.12 7.84 12.56
N VAL A 466 8.29 8.54 11.43
CA VAL A 466 7.36 9.59 10.98
C VAL A 466 5.97 9.01 10.68
N LEU A 467 5.90 7.88 9.97
CA LEU A 467 4.64 7.19 9.67
C LEU A 467 3.93 6.69 10.92
N GLU A 468 4.66 6.11 11.86
CA GLU A 468 4.13 5.65 13.15
C GLU A 468 3.61 6.82 13.99
N ALA A 469 4.36 7.92 14.09
CA ALA A 469 3.93 9.12 14.80
C ALA A 469 2.67 9.73 14.17
N GLY A 470 2.61 9.83 12.83
CA GLY A 470 1.43 10.31 12.12
C GLY A 470 0.19 9.45 12.36
N ARG A 471 0.34 8.11 12.28
CA ARG A 471 -0.73 7.17 12.63
C ARG A 471 -1.22 7.37 14.06
N ASP A 472 -0.30 7.45 15.01
CA ASP A 472 -0.63 7.52 16.44
C ASP A 472 -1.37 8.82 16.78
N LYS A 473 -1.00 9.95 16.14
CA LYS A 473 -1.75 11.21 16.24
C LYS A 473 -3.20 11.06 15.75
N ILE A 474 -3.40 10.41 14.60
CA ILE A 474 -4.75 10.19 14.04
C ILE A 474 -5.58 9.28 14.97
N VAL A 475 -5.00 8.16 15.43
CA VAL A 475 -5.67 7.23 16.34
C VAL A 475 -6.03 7.90 17.67
N ALA A 476 -5.18 8.79 18.19
CA ALA A 476 -5.44 9.50 19.44
C ALA A 476 -6.53 10.58 19.31
N ALA A 477 -6.67 11.20 18.13
CA ALA A 477 -7.59 12.32 17.92
C ALA A 477 -8.95 11.90 17.32
N CYS A 478 -9.00 10.80 16.58
CA CYS A 478 -10.18 10.36 15.83
C CYS A 478 -10.76 9.05 16.39
N GLU A 479 -12.08 8.95 16.35
CA GLU A 479 -12.75 7.65 16.45
C GLU A 479 -12.61 6.91 15.12
N ILE A 480 -12.06 5.70 15.16
CA ILE A 480 -11.81 4.88 13.96
C ILE A 480 -12.98 3.92 13.74
N HIS A 481 -13.54 3.93 12.53
CA HIS A 481 -14.73 3.14 12.18
C HIS A 481 -14.45 2.18 11.02
N SER A 482 -14.89 0.94 11.17
CA SER A 482 -14.98 -0.02 10.07
C SER A 482 -16.29 0.22 9.33
N ILE A 483 -16.24 0.39 8.01
CA ILE A 483 -17.39 0.85 7.23
C ILE A 483 -18.03 -0.32 6.50
N LEU A 484 -19.36 -0.38 6.60
CA LEU A 484 -20.19 -1.25 5.78
C LEU A 484 -20.88 -0.39 4.73
N VAL A 485 -20.72 -0.77 3.46
CA VAL A 485 -21.45 -0.11 2.39
C VAL A 485 -22.94 -0.46 2.53
N PRO A 486 -23.85 0.51 2.42
CA PRO A 486 -25.27 0.21 2.49
C PRO A 486 -25.72 -0.79 1.43
N ASP A 487 -26.75 -1.56 1.72
CA ASP A 487 -27.21 -2.61 0.79
C ASP A 487 -27.71 -2.03 -0.53
N GLU A 488 -28.32 -0.84 -0.45
CA GLU A 488 -28.77 -0.04 -1.56
C GLU A 488 -27.83 1.16 -1.75
N THR A 489 -27.27 1.26 -2.94
CA THR A 489 -26.34 2.31 -3.37
C THR A 489 -26.81 2.91 -4.69
N SER A 490 -26.36 4.14 -4.99
CA SER A 490 -26.60 4.72 -6.32
C SER A 490 -25.71 4.05 -7.36
N GLU A 491 -26.13 4.02 -8.63
CA GLU A 491 -25.29 3.49 -9.72
C GLU A 491 -23.92 4.20 -9.82
N VAL A 492 -23.90 5.49 -9.46
CA VAL A 492 -22.67 6.29 -9.41
C VAL A 492 -21.72 5.75 -8.34
N ALA A 493 -22.23 5.47 -7.14
CA ALA A 493 -21.44 4.91 -6.06
C ALA A 493 -20.89 3.52 -6.43
N ASP A 494 -21.71 2.64 -7.01
CA ASP A 494 -21.27 1.30 -7.40
C ASP A 494 -20.16 1.33 -8.47
N LYS A 495 -20.31 2.19 -9.50
CA LYS A 495 -19.25 2.40 -10.52
C LYS A 495 -17.96 2.93 -9.90
N MET A 496 -18.05 3.87 -8.96
CA MET A 496 -16.87 4.40 -8.26
C MET A 496 -16.17 3.34 -7.42
N LEU A 497 -16.91 2.48 -6.71
CA LEU A 497 -16.35 1.39 -5.92
C LEU A 497 -15.69 0.31 -6.79
N GLU A 498 -16.27 0.01 -7.95
CA GLU A 498 -15.67 -0.89 -8.94
C GLU A 498 -14.34 -0.34 -9.48
N MET A 499 -14.31 0.96 -9.82
CA MET A 499 -13.14 1.58 -10.46
C MET A 499 -12.02 1.96 -9.50
N ALA A 500 -12.37 2.49 -8.32
CA ALA A 500 -11.40 3.05 -7.38
C ALA A 500 -11.13 2.15 -6.16
N GLY A 501 -11.85 1.03 -6.06
CA GLY A 501 -11.70 0.03 -5.01
C GLY A 501 -12.72 0.17 -3.88
N SER A 502 -12.86 -0.91 -3.12
CA SER A 502 -13.92 -1.10 -2.13
C SER A 502 -13.93 -0.08 -0.99
N SER A 503 -12.78 0.51 -0.65
CA SER A 503 -12.65 1.49 0.45
C SER A 503 -12.66 2.94 -0.02
N PHE A 504 -12.85 3.20 -1.32
CA PHE A 504 -12.72 4.55 -1.89
C PHE A 504 -13.74 5.52 -1.28
N LEU A 505 -14.97 5.08 -1.04
CA LEU A 505 -16.04 5.91 -0.49
C LEU A 505 -16.24 5.77 1.03
N ASP A 506 -15.35 5.08 1.75
CA ASP A 506 -15.54 4.80 3.19
C ASP A 506 -15.77 6.07 4.01
N ALA A 507 -14.94 7.10 3.79
CA ALA A 507 -15.08 8.38 4.50
C ALA A 507 -16.39 9.11 4.12
N ALA A 508 -16.84 8.99 2.87
CA ALA A 508 -18.09 9.59 2.41
C ALA A 508 -19.33 8.89 3.00
N PHE A 509 -19.32 7.55 3.02
CA PHE A 509 -20.37 6.77 3.67
C PHE A 509 -20.42 7.02 5.17
N LEU A 510 -19.27 7.09 5.84
CA LEU A 510 -19.19 7.43 7.27
C LEU A 510 -19.75 8.84 7.54
N ALA A 511 -19.42 9.82 6.71
CA ALA A 511 -19.93 11.19 6.85
C ALA A 511 -21.46 11.23 6.75
N ARG A 512 -22.01 10.48 5.79
CA ARG A 512 -23.46 10.33 5.62
C ARG A 512 -24.12 9.62 6.81
N GLU A 513 -23.56 8.49 7.24
CA GLU A 513 -24.09 7.71 8.37
C GLU A 513 -24.14 8.54 9.66
N ARG A 514 -23.10 9.32 9.92
CA ARG A 514 -22.99 10.17 11.12
C ARG A 514 -23.71 11.52 10.99
N GLY A 515 -24.16 11.89 9.78
CA GLY A 515 -24.82 13.18 9.53
C GLY A 515 -23.91 14.41 9.66
N VAL A 516 -22.59 14.21 9.56
CA VAL A 516 -21.54 15.24 9.73
C VAL A 516 -20.83 15.50 8.40
N PRO A 517 -20.15 16.65 8.21
CA PRO A 517 -19.45 16.91 6.97
C PRO A 517 -18.19 16.06 6.80
N LEU A 518 -17.86 15.78 5.54
CA LEU A 518 -16.58 15.24 5.09
C LEU A 518 -15.55 16.38 4.95
N LEU A 519 -14.42 16.26 5.64
CA LEU A 519 -13.23 17.07 5.45
C LEU A 519 -12.29 16.36 4.49
N SER A 520 -12.03 17.00 3.35
CA SER A 520 -11.08 16.53 2.35
C SER A 520 -10.45 17.72 1.63
N ASP A 521 -9.13 17.74 1.57
CA ASP A 521 -8.31 18.70 0.82
C ASP A 521 -8.14 18.27 -0.64
N ASP A 522 -8.69 17.12 -1.04
CA ASP A 522 -8.88 16.77 -2.44
C ASP A 522 -10.28 17.20 -2.90
N ALA A 523 -10.35 18.27 -3.68
CA ALA A 523 -11.60 18.80 -4.25
C ALA A 523 -12.26 17.82 -5.22
N ARG A 524 -11.46 17.02 -5.93
CA ARG A 524 -11.96 16.03 -6.90
C ARG A 524 -12.62 14.89 -6.15
N TYR A 525 -12.00 14.42 -5.08
CA TYR A 525 -12.62 13.46 -4.17
C TYR A 525 -13.92 14.01 -3.55
N ARG A 526 -13.95 15.25 -3.05
CA ARG A 526 -15.19 15.86 -2.51
C ARG A 526 -16.34 15.86 -3.52
N THR A 527 -16.05 16.21 -4.78
CA THR A 527 -17.03 16.22 -5.87
C THR A 527 -17.62 14.84 -6.09
N TRP A 528 -16.76 13.82 -6.18
CA TRP A 528 -17.16 12.43 -6.38
C TRP A 528 -17.93 11.86 -5.19
N ALA A 529 -17.43 12.08 -3.97
CA ALA A 529 -18.05 11.67 -2.72
C ALA A 529 -19.47 12.25 -2.56
N THR A 530 -19.63 13.55 -2.87
CA THR A 530 -20.93 14.24 -2.84
C THR A 530 -21.88 13.65 -3.87
N ALA A 531 -21.42 13.42 -5.10
CA ALA A 531 -22.24 12.81 -6.16
C ALA A 531 -22.68 11.37 -5.83
N ALA A 532 -21.80 10.58 -5.20
CA ALA A 532 -22.08 9.19 -4.87
C ALA A 532 -23.01 9.04 -3.66
N THR A 533 -22.80 9.85 -2.62
CA THR A 533 -23.42 9.64 -1.31
C THR A 533 -24.36 10.75 -0.86
N GLY A 534 -24.26 11.95 -1.43
CA GLY A 534 -24.96 13.15 -0.98
C GLY A 534 -24.37 13.78 0.29
N CYS A 535 -23.17 13.37 0.73
CA CYS A 535 -22.53 13.94 1.91
C CYS A 535 -22.19 15.43 1.70
N ARG A 536 -22.36 16.26 2.74
CA ARG A 536 -21.81 17.62 2.75
C ARG A 536 -20.30 17.55 2.94
N SER A 537 -19.55 18.46 2.33
CA SER A 537 -18.09 18.44 2.42
C SER A 537 -17.47 19.84 2.49
N LEU A 538 -16.27 19.92 3.05
CA LEU A 538 -15.43 21.12 3.17
C LEU A 538 -13.94 20.71 3.21
N TRP A 539 -13.03 21.68 3.24
CA TRP A 539 -11.57 21.45 3.32
C TRP A 539 -10.98 22.15 4.56
N LEU A 540 -9.71 21.84 4.88
CA LEU A 540 -9.10 22.27 6.14
C LEU A 540 -9.14 23.79 6.31
N GLN A 541 -8.76 24.56 5.30
CA GLN A 541 -8.70 26.02 5.43
C GLN A 541 -10.07 26.62 5.75
N ALA A 542 -11.16 26.16 5.13
CA ALA A 542 -12.50 26.65 5.43
C ALA A 542 -12.91 26.38 6.89
N ALA A 543 -12.53 25.24 7.45
CA ALA A 543 -12.74 24.94 8.88
C ALA A 543 -11.94 25.89 9.79
N LEU A 544 -10.67 26.12 9.44
CA LEU A 544 -9.79 27.01 10.21
C LEU A 544 -10.23 28.47 10.12
N MET A 545 -10.71 28.93 8.97
CA MET A 545 -11.29 30.26 8.81
C MET A 545 -12.50 30.45 9.72
N ALA A 546 -13.45 29.52 9.69
CA ALA A 546 -14.62 29.57 10.56
C ALA A 546 -14.24 29.53 12.06
N ALA A 547 -13.21 28.77 12.41
CA ALA A 547 -12.70 28.72 13.78
C ALA A 547 -12.04 30.03 14.23
N THR A 548 -11.26 30.67 13.36
CA THR A 548 -10.63 31.97 13.61
C THR A 548 -11.67 33.10 13.73
N GLU A 549 -12.62 33.16 12.81
CA GLU A 549 -13.73 34.14 12.83
C GLU A 549 -14.56 34.03 14.12
N ALA A 550 -14.73 32.81 14.64
CA ALA A 550 -15.41 32.55 15.89
C ALA A 550 -14.53 32.68 17.16
N GLY A 551 -13.27 33.10 17.01
CA GLY A 551 -12.31 33.28 18.10
C GLY A 551 -11.81 31.98 18.76
N ALA A 552 -12.06 30.82 18.14
CA ALA A 552 -11.63 29.52 18.64
C ALA A 552 -10.20 29.14 18.21
N LEU A 553 -9.65 29.82 17.20
CA LEU A 553 -8.27 29.71 16.75
C LEU A 553 -7.64 31.10 16.75
N SER A 554 -6.42 31.22 17.29
CA SER A 554 -5.72 32.51 17.28
C SER A 554 -5.28 32.88 15.86
N ALA A 555 -5.17 34.18 15.57
CA ALA A 555 -4.63 34.65 14.30
C ALA A 555 -3.20 34.11 14.04
N ALA A 556 -2.41 33.94 15.11
CA ALA A 556 -1.06 33.38 15.08
C ALA A 556 -1.02 31.92 14.63
N ASP A 557 -1.92 31.10 15.20
CA ASP A 557 -2.03 29.69 14.84
C ASP A 557 -2.62 29.51 13.44
N TYR A 558 -3.58 30.36 13.07
CA TYR A 558 -4.14 30.39 11.72
C TYR A 558 -3.06 30.73 10.68
N ALA A 559 -2.24 31.75 10.92
CA ALA A 559 -1.10 32.11 10.07
C ALA A 559 -0.11 30.93 9.88
N THR A 560 0.21 30.22 10.96
CA THR A 560 1.06 29.02 10.89
C THR A 560 0.42 27.92 10.04
N ALA A 561 -0.89 27.67 10.21
CA ALA A 561 -1.61 26.69 9.42
C ALA A 561 -1.62 27.05 7.93
N VAL A 562 -1.89 28.31 7.59
CA VAL A 562 -1.87 28.84 6.22
C VAL A 562 -0.52 28.61 5.54
N VAL A 563 0.59 28.88 6.23
CA VAL A 563 1.95 28.59 5.72
C VAL A 563 2.14 27.10 5.48
N GLY A 564 1.64 26.25 6.37
CA GLY A 564 1.71 24.80 6.20
C GLY A 564 0.90 24.28 5.02
N LEU A 565 -0.27 24.87 4.72
CA LEU A 565 -1.07 24.55 3.53
C LEU A 565 -0.35 25.02 2.25
N ALA A 566 0.23 26.23 2.27
CA ALA A 566 1.01 26.78 1.17
C ALA A 566 2.27 25.94 0.86
N ALA A 567 2.99 25.47 1.89
CA ALA A 567 4.14 24.59 1.74
C ALA A 567 3.78 23.22 1.12
N ARG A 568 2.52 22.80 1.23
CA ARG A 568 1.97 21.58 0.62
C ARG A 568 1.39 21.82 -0.76
N GLN A 569 1.57 23.01 -1.34
CA GLN A 569 1.09 23.38 -2.67
C GLN A 569 -0.42 23.10 -2.84
N HIS A 570 -1.21 23.50 -1.86
CA HIS A 570 -2.66 23.54 -2.02
C HIS A 570 -2.99 24.52 -3.15
N SER A 571 -3.80 24.14 -4.13
CA SER A 571 -4.01 24.93 -5.36
C SER A 571 -4.55 26.35 -5.11
N PHE A 572 -5.32 26.53 -4.04
CA PHE A 572 -5.80 27.83 -3.59
C PHE A 572 -5.62 27.93 -2.08
N VAL A 573 -5.08 29.06 -1.64
CA VAL A 573 -4.97 29.43 -0.23
C VAL A 573 -5.49 30.85 -0.09
N SER A 574 -6.60 31.02 0.63
CA SER A 574 -7.15 32.35 0.90
C SER A 574 -6.22 33.10 1.87
N LEU A 575 -5.83 34.32 1.51
CA LEU A 575 -4.90 35.14 2.28
C LEU A 575 -5.51 36.51 2.56
N GLU A 576 -5.68 36.81 3.84
CA GLU A 576 -6.12 38.13 4.32
C GLU A 576 -4.93 38.94 4.84
N GLY A 577 -5.10 40.26 4.93
CA GLY A 577 -4.05 41.18 5.38
C GLY A 577 -3.51 40.84 6.77
N ASP A 578 -4.39 40.47 7.70
CA ASP A 578 -4.02 40.12 9.07
C ASP A 578 -3.21 38.82 9.13
N ALA A 579 -3.60 37.81 8.34
CA ALA A 579 -2.85 36.57 8.23
C ALA A 579 -1.45 36.81 7.65
N LEU A 580 -1.32 37.67 6.63
CA LEU A 580 -0.02 38.02 6.07
C LEU A 580 0.85 38.80 7.04
N HIS A 581 0.27 39.74 7.80
CA HIS A 581 0.98 40.49 8.82
C HIS A 581 1.55 39.54 9.88
N GLU A 582 0.74 38.59 10.33
CA GLU A 582 1.12 37.62 11.35
C GLU A 582 2.15 36.61 10.83
N ILE A 583 2.05 36.17 9.57
CA ILE A 583 3.09 35.36 8.90
C ILE A 583 4.42 36.12 8.90
N CYS A 584 4.42 37.42 8.52
CA CYS A 584 5.63 38.24 8.53
C CYS A 584 6.23 38.37 9.93
N ARG A 585 5.38 38.54 10.95
CA ARG A 585 5.80 38.71 12.35
C ARG A 585 6.46 37.46 12.91
N GLN A 586 6.04 36.29 12.45
CA GLN A 586 6.56 34.98 12.89
C GLN A 586 7.71 34.44 12.02
N ASP A 587 8.05 35.12 10.93
CA ASP A 587 9.08 34.66 10.01
C ASP A 587 10.48 34.99 10.53
N ASP A 588 11.47 34.25 10.01
CA ASP A 588 12.89 34.53 10.26
C ASP A 588 13.48 35.45 9.16
N ASP A 589 14.75 35.82 9.30
CA ASP A 589 15.46 36.66 8.32
C ASP A 589 15.52 36.06 6.90
N ARG A 590 15.29 34.74 6.76
CA ARG A 590 15.29 34.06 5.46
C ARG A 590 13.94 34.16 4.76
N LEU A 591 12.91 34.62 5.48
CA LEU A 591 11.55 34.89 4.98
C LEU A 591 10.91 33.68 4.29
N HIS A 592 11.20 32.47 4.77
CA HIS A 592 10.74 31.24 4.13
C HIS A 592 9.22 31.11 4.21
N ARG A 593 8.60 31.51 5.33
CA ARG A 593 7.14 31.42 5.52
C ARG A 593 6.40 32.40 4.61
N LEU A 594 6.90 33.63 4.55
CA LEU A 594 6.39 34.67 3.70
C LEU A 594 6.53 34.30 2.22
N ARG A 595 7.69 33.77 1.80
CA ARG A 595 7.87 33.30 0.41
C ARG A 595 6.87 32.22 0.01
N ALA A 596 6.54 31.29 0.92
CA ALA A 596 5.52 30.28 0.66
C ALA A 596 4.13 30.92 0.46
N ALA A 597 3.75 31.87 1.32
CA ALA A 597 2.47 32.56 1.24
C ALA A 597 2.35 33.48 0.01
N LEU A 598 3.43 34.21 -0.35
CA LEU A 598 3.43 35.17 -1.45
C LEU A 598 3.14 34.54 -2.83
N ARG A 599 3.31 33.22 -3.00
CA ARG A 599 2.91 32.49 -4.21
C ARG A 599 1.43 32.66 -4.55
N TYR A 600 0.59 32.92 -3.55
CA TYR A 600 -0.86 33.02 -3.67
C TYR A 600 -1.34 34.48 -3.82
N ILE A 601 -0.43 35.45 -3.92
CA ILE A 601 -0.75 36.85 -4.17
C ILE A 601 -0.43 37.19 -5.63
N GLY A 602 -1.46 37.59 -6.39
CA GLY A 602 -1.31 38.08 -7.77
C GLY A 602 -1.07 37.01 -8.85
N GLY A 603 -1.04 35.73 -8.48
CA GLY A 603 -1.01 34.60 -9.43
C GLY A 603 -2.41 34.16 -9.91
N SER A 604 -2.46 33.15 -10.79
CA SER A 604 -3.72 32.57 -11.31
C SER A 604 -4.60 31.91 -10.22
N GLY A 605 -3.99 31.52 -9.10
CA GLY A 605 -4.66 30.98 -7.91
C GLY A 605 -4.99 32.04 -6.84
N ALA A 606 -4.77 33.33 -7.11
CA ALA A 606 -5.03 34.39 -6.14
C ALA A 606 -6.53 34.70 -6.05
N GLU A 607 -7.01 34.92 -4.83
CA GLU A 607 -8.40 35.29 -4.62
C GLU A 607 -8.69 36.70 -5.15
N MET A 608 -9.50 36.79 -6.20
CA MET A 608 -9.92 38.07 -6.78
C MET A 608 -11.14 38.66 -6.04
N THR A 609 -10.94 39.26 -4.88
CA THR A 609 -11.95 40.19 -4.35
C THR A 609 -11.81 41.55 -5.05
N SER A 610 -12.56 41.71 -6.15
CA SER A 610 -12.70 42.93 -6.98
C SER A 610 -11.40 43.47 -7.61
N PRO A 611 -11.46 44.25 -8.72
CA PRO A 611 -10.29 44.60 -9.56
C PRO A 611 -9.21 45.48 -8.90
N HIS A 612 -9.26 45.67 -7.58
CA HIS A 612 -8.33 46.46 -6.76
C HIS A 612 -7.74 45.70 -5.54
N GLY A 613 -8.04 44.41 -5.35
CA GLY A 613 -7.71 43.66 -4.12
C GLY A 613 -6.22 43.41 -3.85
N GLY A 614 -5.42 43.06 -4.86
CA GLY A 614 -3.98 42.77 -4.68
C GLY A 614 -3.16 43.98 -4.20
N ARG A 615 -3.61 45.21 -4.52
CA ARG A 615 -2.99 46.45 -4.01
C ARG A 615 -3.43 46.81 -2.60
N ARG A 616 -4.55 46.28 -2.10
CA ARG A 616 -5.02 46.55 -0.73
C ARG A 616 -4.36 45.61 0.27
N ILE A 617 -4.30 44.31 -0.02
CA ILE A 617 -3.67 43.32 0.87
C ILE A 617 -2.17 43.62 1.09
N SER A 618 -1.45 43.93 0.00
CA SER A 618 -0.04 44.34 0.09
C SER A 618 0.14 45.68 0.82
N ARG A 619 -0.77 46.64 0.62
CA ARG A 619 -0.71 47.98 1.24
C ARG A 619 -1.16 48.00 2.70
N ASP A 620 -2.10 47.16 3.10
CA ASP A 620 -2.59 47.04 4.47
C ASP A 620 -1.55 46.28 5.32
N GLY A 621 -0.94 45.21 4.78
CA GLY A 621 0.17 44.50 5.41
C GLY A 621 1.46 45.35 5.53
N LEU A 622 1.84 46.10 4.49
CA LEU A 622 2.99 47.02 4.54
C LEU A 622 2.69 48.29 5.35
N GLY A 623 1.43 48.75 5.38
CA GLY A 623 0.98 49.93 6.11
C GLY A 623 0.97 49.76 7.63
N LEU A 624 0.75 48.53 8.12
CA LEU A 624 0.89 48.19 9.54
C LEU A 624 2.35 48.26 10.03
N ARG A 625 3.33 48.09 9.14
CA ARG A 625 4.77 48.17 9.47
C ARG A 625 5.32 49.61 9.48
N TRP A 626 4.60 50.55 8.86
CA TRP A 626 5.02 51.94 8.67
C TRP A 626 4.08 52.96 9.34
N ARG A 627 3.53 52.64 10.52
CA ARG A 627 2.98 53.70 11.39
C ARG A 627 4.16 54.41 12.09
N PRO A 628 4.37 55.72 11.89
CA PRO A 628 5.32 56.45 12.72
C PRO A 628 4.84 56.41 14.17
N ALA A 629 5.78 56.27 15.11
CA ALA A 629 5.48 56.36 16.55
C ALA A 629 4.74 57.68 16.84
N PRO A 630 3.75 57.69 17.76
CA PRO A 630 3.13 58.94 18.17
C PRO A 630 4.20 59.85 18.77
N PRO A 631 4.15 61.18 18.52
CA PRO A 631 5.11 62.10 19.08
C PRO A 631 5.03 62.07 20.61
N GLU A 632 6.19 61.92 21.26
CA GLU A 632 6.32 62.10 22.70
C GLU A 632 5.92 63.53 23.05
N GLU A 633 4.94 63.68 23.96
CA GLU A 633 4.60 64.96 24.56
C GLU A 633 5.78 65.41 25.44
N GLU A 634 6.64 66.28 24.91
CA GLU A 634 7.56 67.07 25.72
C GLU A 634 6.77 68.09 26.56
N GLY A 635 6.50 67.73 27.81
CA GLY A 635 6.01 68.63 28.84
C GLY A 635 7.02 68.73 29.99
N GLY A 636 7.51 69.97 30.21
CA GLY A 636 8.27 70.58 31.32
C GLY A 636 8.80 69.71 32.48
N ASP A 637 9.95 70.03 33.07
CA ASP A 637 10.29 71.35 33.62
C ASP A 637 11.79 71.40 33.99
N GLY A 638 12.38 72.61 34.07
CA GLY A 638 13.81 72.87 34.25
C GLY A 638 14.37 72.62 35.67
N PRO A 639 15.38 73.39 36.12
CA PRO A 639 16.76 73.35 35.64
C PRO A 639 17.79 73.01 36.74
N ARG A 640 18.98 72.57 36.29
CA ARG A 640 20.35 72.78 36.82
C ARG A 640 20.61 72.61 38.34
N VAL A 641 21.48 71.65 38.69
CA VAL A 641 22.89 71.85 39.08
C VAL A 641 23.71 70.67 38.56
#